data_AF-A0A957L7V4-F1
#
_entry.id   AF-A0A957L7V4-F1
#
_cell.length_a   1.000
_cell.length_b   1.000
_cell.length_c   1.000
_cell.angle_alpha   90.00
_cell.angle_beta   90.00
_cell.angle_gamma   90.00
#
_symmetry.space_group_name_H-M   'P 1'
#
loop_
_entity.id
_entity.type
_entity.pdbx_description
1 polymer ?
#
loop_
_entity_poly.entity_id
_entity_poly.type
_entity_poly.pdbx_seq_one_letter_code
_entity_poly.pdbx_strand_id
1 'polypeptide(L)'
;ARARALTSLAPLVSQQAHLWQMLWAESYADLIRAAPVNAVRRLLERLMPAFSWDWLALPERRVAALTDICRRAAATGVSLTVEAARAIDGLLAQDLADMLLPLLPLLQTPDKETHSLLQQWRTHTHTQVAAHACLLLAEADQLDVAAIPSLVSLLADANDRSRYRATRLLHIRYGSDRWKTHALGQGTVQALVDQQKVNQKDARVGTILFWAVTNRQHDDPELLQAWLSAAQTTGELSENANKWLSQIRYVNDGVWDFIQGQLWKQTPRLQKPLLESIYQILQQEESHPTREASLRPELHRLGQSPPEINGPDIHPIALRCLGWLRKPVNEDYQLLQGLLLNASPLTRTASTALADLAAWDDHDRRSAVADWLQNQTRAAVDDHRAVTLAAAWARIHVKASSVKPDFFPLEDLLDGLADLLNENVENMLEALWKAGADDIPWTEYHERLVHAARRLAAEQTSLISWLATRLETAMAGNDWEERRIALAFLAASAEVAAGAFASRTDPDRLESLLIRAIDDAHSFSVRRFALKALGHLRQVSPAIVPAIRLALRDVSKVQADALQSVTNFRRVEGDITPALIEGLKDESAAAAYAVALVLEALGRAETTQPEQRQAILEALADTVRDPSSQRDVYIWEDEAIRHLGRLDQLLHQIIVKLAEGISG
;
A
#
# COMPACT_ATOMS: atom_id res chain seq x y z
N ALA A 1 43.29 5.62 -12.97
CA ALA A 1 44.22 5.34 -14.08
C ALA A 1 43.93 4.00 -14.76
N ARG A 2 44.01 2.84 -14.06
CA ARG A 2 43.72 1.50 -14.64
C ARG A 2 42.31 1.34 -15.24
N ALA A 3 41.27 1.87 -14.59
CA ALA A 3 39.91 1.84 -15.16
C ALA A 3 39.82 2.59 -16.50
N ARG A 4 40.47 3.76 -16.63
CA ARG A 4 40.54 4.50 -17.91
C ARG A 4 41.32 3.73 -18.97
N ALA A 5 42.38 3.03 -18.57
CA ALA A 5 43.16 2.16 -19.46
C ALA A 5 42.34 0.98 -19.99
N LEU A 6 41.51 0.34 -19.14
CA LEU A 6 40.58 -0.71 -19.56
C LEU A 6 39.50 -0.16 -20.50
N THR A 7 38.93 1.02 -20.21
CA THR A 7 37.95 1.68 -21.09
C THR A 7 38.54 2.02 -22.45
N SER A 8 39.80 2.45 -22.53
CA SER A 8 40.48 2.73 -23.80
C SER A 8 40.85 1.47 -24.59
N LEU A 9 40.97 0.31 -23.92
CA LEU A 9 41.30 -0.96 -24.57
C LEU A 9 40.05 -1.72 -25.04
N ALA A 10 38.87 -1.47 -24.47
CA ALA A 10 37.63 -2.18 -24.79
C ALA A 10 37.32 -2.35 -26.30
N PRO A 11 37.54 -1.34 -27.18
CA PRO A 11 37.32 -1.50 -28.62
C PRO A 11 38.32 -2.47 -29.27
N LEU A 12 39.58 -2.46 -28.84
CA LEU A 12 40.65 -3.32 -29.34
C LEU A 12 40.49 -4.77 -28.87
N VAL A 13 40.05 -4.99 -27.62
CA VAL A 13 39.86 -6.34 -27.07
C VAL A 13 38.59 -7.01 -27.62
N SER A 14 37.58 -6.24 -28.05
CA SER A 14 36.35 -6.77 -28.69
C SER A 14 36.61 -7.55 -29.99
N GLN A 15 37.77 -7.35 -30.64
CA GLN A 15 38.14 -8.00 -31.90
C GLN A 15 38.92 -9.32 -31.71
N GLN A 16 39.36 -9.67 -30.49
CA GLN A 16 40.16 -10.88 -30.23
C GLN A 16 39.74 -11.60 -28.94
N ALA A 17 38.81 -12.56 -29.08
CA ALA A 17 38.19 -13.30 -27.97
C ALA A 17 39.17 -14.03 -27.02
N HIS A 18 40.32 -14.50 -27.54
CA HIS A 18 41.32 -15.23 -26.74
C HIS A 18 42.14 -14.31 -25.80
N LEU A 19 42.43 -13.07 -26.24
CA LEU A 19 43.08 -12.06 -25.39
C LEU A 19 42.15 -11.64 -24.24
N TRP A 20 40.84 -11.63 -24.49
CA TRP A 20 39.82 -11.38 -23.47
C TRP A 20 39.89 -12.42 -22.34
N GLN A 21 40.01 -13.72 -22.65
CA GLN A 21 40.10 -14.77 -21.64
C GLN A 21 41.35 -14.67 -20.75
N MET A 22 42.51 -14.37 -21.32
CA MET A 22 43.76 -14.21 -20.57
C MET A 22 43.77 -12.95 -19.69
N LEU A 23 43.38 -11.81 -20.26
CA LEU A 23 43.37 -10.53 -19.54
C LEU A 23 42.31 -10.53 -18.42
N TRP A 24 41.22 -11.28 -18.61
CA TRP A 24 40.19 -11.49 -17.60
C TRP A 24 40.66 -12.37 -16.45
N ALA A 25 41.35 -13.48 -16.72
CA ALA A 25 41.84 -14.38 -15.67
C ALA A 25 42.82 -13.69 -14.70
N GLU A 26 43.74 -12.87 -15.23
CA GLU A 26 44.69 -12.10 -14.41
C GLU A 26 44.02 -10.91 -13.69
N SER A 27 43.16 -10.16 -14.38
CA SER A 27 42.48 -8.99 -13.78
C SER A 27 41.45 -9.40 -12.72
N TYR A 28 40.84 -10.58 -12.85
CA TYR A 28 39.84 -11.11 -11.92
C TYR A 28 40.44 -11.49 -10.56
N ALA A 29 41.61 -12.13 -10.54
CA ALA A 29 42.33 -12.50 -9.32
C ALA A 29 42.79 -11.27 -8.51
N ASP A 30 43.10 -10.17 -9.19
CA ASP A 30 43.56 -8.94 -8.54
C ASP A 30 42.40 -8.01 -8.14
N LEU A 31 41.28 -7.99 -8.87
CA LEU A 31 40.08 -7.22 -8.50
C LEU A 31 39.37 -7.78 -7.26
N ILE A 32 39.28 -9.11 -7.13
CA ILE A 32 38.66 -9.75 -5.95
C ILE A 32 39.45 -9.44 -4.66
N ARG A 33 40.77 -9.21 -4.78
CA ARG A 33 41.64 -8.90 -3.64
C ARG A 33 41.63 -7.43 -3.22
N ALA A 34 41.20 -6.49 -4.07
CA ALA A 34 41.46 -5.06 -3.89
C ALA A 34 40.22 -4.16 -3.75
N ALA A 35 39.00 -4.64 -3.96
CA ALA A 35 37.80 -3.81 -3.94
C ALA A 35 36.59 -4.51 -3.29
N PRO A 36 35.66 -3.75 -2.66
CA PRO A 36 34.43 -4.33 -2.12
C PRO A 36 33.63 -5.03 -3.22
N VAL A 37 33.16 -6.24 -2.93
CA VAL A 37 32.51 -7.18 -3.88
C VAL A 37 31.45 -6.50 -4.76
N ASN A 38 30.70 -5.54 -4.23
CA ASN A 38 29.64 -4.82 -4.94
C ASN A 38 30.17 -3.79 -5.98
N ALA A 39 31.38 -3.26 -5.81
CA ALA A 39 32.03 -2.39 -6.80
C ALA A 39 32.63 -3.22 -7.94
N VAL A 40 33.22 -4.38 -7.61
CA VAL A 40 33.71 -5.36 -8.58
C VAL A 40 32.56 -5.91 -9.42
N ARG A 41 31.44 -6.29 -8.80
CA ARG A 41 30.24 -6.79 -9.49
C ARG A 41 29.69 -5.79 -10.50
N ARG A 42 29.51 -4.52 -10.12
CA ARG A 42 29.04 -3.46 -11.02
C ARG A 42 30.00 -3.16 -12.18
N LEU A 43 31.31 -3.27 -11.93
CA LEU A 43 32.31 -3.13 -12.98
C LEU A 43 32.29 -4.34 -13.93
N LEU A 44 32.17 -5.56 -13.40
CA LEU A 44 32.05 -6.79 -14.17
C LEU A 44 30.77 -6.78 -15.02
N GLU A 45 29.63 -6.34 -14.49
CA GLU A 45 28.38 -6.16 -15.24
C GLU A 45 28.53 -5.18 -16.40
N ARG A 46 29.31 -4.09 -16.24
CA ARG A 46 29.64 -3.15 -17.33
C ARG A 46 30.65 -3.70 -18.34
N LEU A 47 31.46 -4.69 -17.95
CA LEU A 47 32.52 -5.28 -18.76
C LEU A 47 32.11 -6.61 -19.40
N MET A 48 31.05 -7.27 -18.91
CA MET A 48 30.50 -8.47 -19.51
C MET A 48 30.03 -8.14 -20.94
N PRO A 49 30.29 -9.02 -21.91
CA PRO A 49 29.81 -8.80 -23.26
C PRO A 49 28.29 -8.61 -23.26
N ALA A 50 27.84 -7.69 -24.11
CA ALA A 50 26.43 -7.48 -24.40
C ALA A 50 25.77 -8.82 -24.72
N PHE A 51 24.51 -8.99 -24.33
CA PHE A 51 23.75 -10.18 -24.69
C PHE A 51 23.87 -10.43 -26.19
N SER A 52 24.24 -11.65 -26.59
CA SER A 52 24.33 -12.01 -28.00
C SER A 52 22.93 -12.30 -28.52
N TRP A 53 22.13 -11.25 -28.70
CA TRP A 53 20.74 -11.33 -29.18
C TRP A 53 20.63 -12.08 -30.53
N ASP A 54 21.67 -12.01 -31.36
CA ASP A 54 21.78 -12.76 -32.62
C ASP A 54 21.68 -14.28 -32.43
N TRP A 55 22.04 -14.81 -31.26
CA TRP A 55 21.93 -16.24 -30.98
C TRP A 55 20.49 -16.70 -30.82
N LEU A 56 19.53 -15.78 -30.61
CA LEU A 56 18.11 -16.11 -30.62
C LEU A 56 17.60 -16.47 -32.02
N ALA A 57 18.25 -15.93 -33.06
CA ALA A 57 17.92 -16.25 -34.45
C ALA A 57 18.34 -17.69 -34.83
N LEU A 58 19.34 -18.25 -34.15
CA LEU A 58 19.87 -19.60 -34.40
C LEU A 58 19.08 -20.65 -33.61
N PRO A 59 18.25 -21.52 -34.24
CA PRO A 59 17.39 -22.47 -33.54
C PRO A 59 18.15 -23.36 -32.54
N GLU A 60 19.36 -23.79 -32.88
CA GLU A 60 20.20 -24.67 -32.07
C GLU A 60 20.82 -24.01 -30.83
N ARG A 61 20.86 -22.67 -30.79
CA ARG A 61 21.40 -21.89 -29.65
C ARG A 61 20.33 -21.16 -28.86
N ARG A 62 19.15 -20.99 -29.43
CA ARG A 62 18.06 -20.16 -28.91
C ARG A 62 17.71 -20.43 -27.46
N VAL A 63 17.46 -21.69 -27.09
CA VAL A 63 17.08 -22.07 -25.72
C VAL A 63 18.18 -21.71 -24.73
N ALA A 64 19.43 -22.11 -25.01
CA ALA A 64 20.57 -21.81 -24.15
C ALA A 64 20.82 -20.30 -24.01
N ALA A 65 20.64 -19.54 -25.11
CA ALA A 65 20.75 -18.09 -25.11
C ALA A 65 19.66 -17.43 -24.25
N LEU A 66 18.39 -17.83 -24.41
CA LEU A 66 17.29 -17.33 -23.56
C LEU A 66 17.53 -17.65 -22.09
N THR A 67 17.93 -18.87 -21.77
CA THR A 67 18.26 -19.26 -20.38
C THR A 67 19.39 -18.41 -19.81
N ASP A 68 20.46 -18.14 -20.58
CA ASP A 68 21.56 -17.27 -20.13
C ASP A 68 21.10 -15.82 -19.91
N ILE A 69 20.32 -15.28 -20.84
CA ILE A 69 19.76 -13.92 -20.75
C ILE A 69 18.91 -13.80 -19.49
N CYS A 70 17.92 -14.68 -19.32
CA CYS A 70 17.02 -14.64 -18.17
C CYS A 70 17.78 -14.77 -16.85
N ARG A 71 18.73 -15.71 -16.76
CA ARG A 71 19.55 -15.91 -15.56
C ARG A 71 20.37 -14.67 -15.18
N ARG A 72 20.96 -13.98 -16.16
CA ARG A 72 21.74 -12.76 -15.93
C ARG A 72 20.86 -11.55 -15.63
N ALA A 73 19.67 -11.50 -16.22
CA ALA A 73 18.72 -10.40 -16.07
C ALA A 73 17.79 -10.56 -14.85
N ALA A 74 17.76 -11.71 -14.17
CA ALA A 74 16.87 -11.95 -13.04
C ALA A 74 16.95 -10.85 -11.97
N ALA A 75 18.15 -10.51 -11.51
CA ALA A 75 18.31 -9.54 -10.43
C ALA A 75 17.98 -8.10 -10.86
N THR A 76 18.45 -7.67 -12.03
CA THR A 76 18.48 -6.25 -12.43
C THR A 76 17.56 -5.90 -13.58
N GLY A 77 16.98 -6.89 -14.28
CA GLY A 77 16.33 -6.72 -15.58
C GLY A 77 17.33 -6.51 -16.72
N VAL A 78 16.80 -6.33 -17.92
CA VAL A 78 17.57 -6.05 -19.14
C VAL A 78 16.92 -4.91 -19.93
N SER A 79 17.73 -3.95 -20.36
CA SER A 79 17.24 -2.86 -21.20
C SER A 79 16.83 -3.38 -22.58
N LEU A 80 15.66 -2.96 -23.07
CA LEU A 80 15.18 -3.33 -24.40
C LEU A 80 15.84 -2.42 -25.46
N THR A 81 17.00 -2.87 -25.95
CA THR A 81 17.71 -2.21 -27.06
C THR A 81 17.05 -2.52 -28.40
N VAL A 82 17.44 -1.79 -29.45
CA VAL A 82 17.01 -2.09 -30.82
C VAL A 82 17.38 -3.50 -31.27
N GLU A 83 18.57 -4.00 -30.92
CA GLU A 83 18.95 -5.38 -31.27
C GLU A 83 18.08 -6.40 -30.53
N ALA A 84 17.84 -6.17 -29.24
CA ALA A 84 16.96 -7.02 -28.43
C ALA A 84 15.55 -7.06 -29.00
N ALA A 85 14.98 -5.89 -29.32
CA ALA A 85 13.65 -5.78 -29.88
C ALA A 85 13.52 -6.50 -31.22
N ARG A 86 14.49 -6.36 -32.13
CA ARG A 86 14.48 -7.08 -33.42
C ARG A 86 14.59 -8.59 -33.26
N ALA A 87 15.42 -9.06 -32.33
CA ALA A 87 15.56 -10.49 -32.07
C ALA A 87 14.26 -11.09 -31.52
N ILE A 88 13.60 -10.38 -30.58
CA ILE A 88 12.30 -10.77 -30.03
C ILE A 88 11.22 -10.73 -31.11
N ASP A 89 11.18 -9.68 -31.92
CA ASP A 89 10.22 -9.54 -33.03
C ASP A 89 10.34 -10.69 -34.04
N GLY A 90 11.57 -11.08 -34.37
CA GLY A 90 11.83 -12.23 -35.22
C GLY A 90 11.34 -13.57 -34.63
N LEU A 91 11.32 -13.71 -33.30
CA LEU A 91 10.74 -14.87 -32.63
C LEU A 91 9.20 -14.83 -32.62
N LEU A 92 8.61 -13.65 -32.42
CA LEU A 92 7.15 -13.46 -32.49
C LEU A 92 6.63 -13.75 -33.91
N ALA A 93 7.35 -13.31 -34.95
CA ALA A 93 7.01 -13.61 -36.34
C ALA A 93 7.08 -15.11 -36.69
N GLN A 94 7.77 -15.91 -35.88
CA GLN A 94 7.85 -17.37 -35.98
C GLN A 94 6.81 -18.11 -35.11
N ASP A 95 5.90 -17.39 -34.47
CA ASP A 95 4.90 -17.94 -33.51
C ASP A 95 5.55 -18.63 -32.30
N LEU A 96 6.68 -18.09 -31.82
CA LEU A 96 7.44 -18.61 -30.68
C LEU A 96 7.24 -17.77 -29.41
N ALA A 97 6.04 -17.21 -29.23
CA ALA A 97 5.72 -16.34 -28.10
C ALA A 97 5.91 -17.04 -26.74
N ASP A 98 5.57 -18.32 -26.63
CA ASP A 98 5.70 -19.10 -25.39
C ASP A 98 7.14 -19.16 -24.87
N MET A 99 8.12 -19.19 -25.77
CA MET A 99 9.54 -19.20 -25.39
C MET A 99 10.00 -17.88 -24.75
N LEU A 100 9.28 -16.78 -25.02
CA LEU A 100 9.62 -15.44 -24.55
C LEU A 100 9.02 -15.12 -23.18
N LEU A 101 8.04 -15.89 -22.69
CA LEU A 101 7.34 -15.60 -21.43
C LEU A 101 8.27 -15.42 -20.22
N PRO A 102 9.36 -16.20 -20.05
CA PRO A 102 10.31 -15.96 -18.96
C PRO A 102 11.11 -14.65 -19.12
N LEU A 103 11.27 -14.15 -20.34
CA LEU A 103 12.05 -12.95 -20.66
C LEU A 103 11.22 -11.66 -20.52
N LEU A 104 9.94 -11.68 -20.91
CA LEU A 104 9.09 -10.48 -20.93
C LEU A 104 9.10 -9.66 -19.61
N PRO A 105 8.99 -10.28 -18.41
CA PRO A 105 9.04 -9.55 -17.14
C PRO A 105 10.38 -8.84 -16.86
N LEU A 106 11.46 -9.31 -17.51
CA LEU A 106 12.82 -8.83 -17.31
C LEU A 106 13.16 -7.65 -18.24
N LEU A 107 12.47 -7.51 -19.37
CA LEU A 107 12.65 -6.39 -20.32
C LEU A 107 12.19 -5.09 -19.68
N GLN A 108 13.00 -4.03 -19.70
CA GLN A 108 12.67 -2.70 -19.15
C GLN A 108 13.38 -1.60 -19.93
N THR A 109 13.12 -0.33 -19.61
CA THR A 109 13.84 0.85 -20.16
C THR A 109 14.03 0.76 -21.70
N PRO A 110 12.95 0.77 -22.48
CA PRO A 110 13.06 0.61 -23.93
C PRO A 110 13.71 1.83 -24.58
N ASP A 111 14.55 1.58 -25.60
CA ASP A 111 15.09 2.65 -26.45
C ASP A 111 13.95 3.28 -27.28
N LYS A 112 14.06 4.58 -27.59
CA LYS A 112 13.03 5.31 -28.36
C LYS A 112 12.75 4.68 -29.72
N GLU A 113 13.78 4.13 -30.35
CA GLU A 113 13.75 3.47 -31.64
C GLU A 113 12.96 2.15 -31.61
N THR A 114 12.68 1.57 -30.44
CA THR A 114 11.89 0.34 -30.29
C THR A 114 10.38 0.59 -30.26
N HIS A 115 9.95 1.85 -30.12
CA HIS A 115 8.54 2.19 -29.90
C HIS A 115 7.61 1.68 -31.01
N SER A 116 8.03 1.72 -32.27
CA SER A 116 7.20 1.21 -33.38
C SER A 116 6.97 -0.30 -33.30
N LEU A 117 7.98 -1.07 -32.87
CA LEU A 117 7.85 -2.52 -32.66
C LEU A 117 6.94 -2.80 -31.47
N LEU A 118 7.13 -2.07 -30.38
CA LEU A 118 6.27 -2.21 -29.21
C LEU A 118 4.81 -1.93 -29.55
N GLN A 119 4.50 -0.89 -30.35
CA GLN A 119 3.14 -0.62 -30.81
C GLN A 119 2.53 -1.77 -31.60
N GLN A 120 3.32 -2.51 -32.38
CA GLN A 120 2.86 -3.73 -33.06
C GLN A 120 2.57 -4.86 -32.04
N TRP A 121 3.48 -5.07 -31.09
CA TRP A 121 3.36 -6.10 -30.06
C TRP A 121 2.14 -5.91 -29.16
N ARG A 122 1.67 -4.67 -28.94
CA ARG A 122 0.42 -4.39 -28.19
C ARG A 122 -0.81 -5.09 -28.77
N THR A 123 -0.82 -5.31 -30.08
CA THR A 123 -1.93 -5.98 -30.79
C THR A 123 -1.69 -7.46 -31.03
N HIS A 124 -0.61 -8.01 -30.45
CA HIS A 124 -0.28 -9.42 -30.59
C HIS A 124 -1.37 -10.32 -29.96
N THR A 125 -1.64 -11.46 -30.59
CA THR A 125 -2.66 -12.42 -30.14
C THR A 125 -2.35 -13.01 -28.77
N HIS A 126 -1.06 -13.23 -28.48
CA HIS A 126 -0.59 -13.63 -27.18
C HIS A 126 -0.72 -12.49 -26.15
N THR A 127 -1.63 -12.64 -25.19
CA THR A 127 -2.00 -11.61 -24.21
C THR A 127 -0.83 -11.10 -23.36
N GLN A 128 0.07 -11.99 -22.93
CA GLN A 128 1.26 -11.59 -22.16
C GLN A 128 2.23 -10.70 -22.97
N VAL A 129 2.40 -10.95 -24.26
CA VAL A 129 3.23 -10.12 -25.15
C VAL A 129 2.61 -8.73 -25.26
N ALA A 130 1.30 -8.67 -25.54
CA ALA A 130 0.55 -7.42 -25.59
C ALA A 130 0.63 -6.65 -24.27
N ALA A 131 0.47 -7.33 -23.14
CA ALA A 131 0.49 -6.70 -21.83
C ALA A 131 1.86 -6.11 -21.47
N HIS A 132 2.95 -6.84 -21.74
CA HIS A 132 4.30 -6.36 -21.51
C HIS A 132 4.72 -5.26 -22.50
N ALA A 133 4.21 -5.28 -23.73
CA ALA A 133 4.40 -4.17 -24.66
C ALA A 133 3.75 -2.87 -24.14
N CYS A 134 2.52 -2.96 -23.61
CA CYS A 134 1.86 -1.83 -22.94
C CYS A 134 2.64 -1.35 -21.70
N LEU A 135 3.18 -2.27 -20.89
CA LEU A 135 4.03 -1.93 -19.75
C LEU A 135 5.29 -1.16 -20.17
N LEU A 136 6.01 -1.66 -21.17
CA LEU A 136 7.24 -1.05 -21.68
C LEU A 136 6.98 0.34 -22.28
N LEU A 137 5.91 0.50 -23.06
CA LEU A 137 5.53 1.80 -23.62
C LEU A 137 5.16 2.80 -22.52
N ALA A 138 4.43 2.37 -21.50
CA ALA A 138 4.09 3.25 -20.40
C ALA A 138 5.31 3.62 -19.53
N GLU A 139 6.28 2.71 -19.35
CA GLU A 139 7.59 3.02 -18.76
C GLU A 139 8.38 4.05 -19.59
N ALA A 140 8.10 4.17 -20.89
CA ALA A 140 8.63 5.19 -21.78
C ALA A 140 7.73 6.45 -21.89
N ASP A 141 6.94 6.72 -20.85
CA ASP A 141 5.99 7.82 -20.75
C ASP A 141 4.86 7.80 -21.82
N GLN A 142 4.59 6.66 -22.46
CA GLN A 142 3.47 6.48 -23.40
C GLN A 142 2.29 5.72 -22.76
N LEU A 143 1.76 6.27 -21.66
CA LEU A 143 0.56 5.72 -21.03
C LEU A 143 -0.71 6.26 -21.73
N ASP A 144 -1.49 5.37 -22.33
CA ASP A 144 -2.74 5.72 -23.02
C ASP A 144 -3.91 4.79 -22.61
N VAL A 145 -5.10 5.06 -23.16
CA VAL A 145 -6.33 4.29 -22.94
C VAL A 145 -6.15 2.78 -23.14
N ALA A 146 -5.48 2.39 -24.23
CA ALA A 146 -5.35 0.99 -24.62
C ALA A 146 -4.37 0.22 -23.72
N ALA A 147 -3.44 0.92 -23.05
CA ALA A 147 -2.53 0.30 -22.10
C ALA A 147 -3.19 -0.05 -20.77
N ILE A 148 -4.25 0.67 -20.36
CA ILE A 148 -4.83 0.53 -19.00
C ILE A 148 -5.30 -0.90 -18.69
N PRO A 149 -6.12 -1.58 -19.53
CA PRO A 149 -6.57 -2.94 -19.23
C PRO A 149 -5.41 -3.94 -19.11
N SER A 150 -4.39 -3.80 -19.95
CA SER A 150 -3.18 -4.62 -19.92
C SER A 150 -2.40 -4.45 -18.61
N LEU A 151 -2.23 -3.21 -18.14
CA LEU A 151 -1.56 -2.95 -16.88
C LEU A 151 -2.35 -3.53 -15.70
N VAL A 152 -3.68 -3.43 -15.74
CA VAL A 152 -4.56 -4.05 -14.73
C VAL A 152 -4.44 -5.57 -14.73
N SER A 153 -4.37 -6.20 -15.91
CA SER A 153 -4.13 -7.65 -15.95
C SER A 153 -2.78 -8.03 -15.33
N LEU A 154 -1.74 -7.21 -15.52
CA LEU A 154 -0.43 -7.43 -14.89
C LEU A 154 -0.47 -7.24 -13.36
N LEU A 155 -1.31 -6.35 -12.84
CA LEU A 155 -1.52 -6.22 -11.39
C LEU A 155 -2.12 -7.48 -10.77
N ALA A 156 -2.96 -8.20 -11.51
CA ALA A 156 -3.57 -9.46 -11.07
C ALA A 156 -2.70 -10.69 -11.37
N ASP A 157 -1.66 -10.54 -12.20
CA ASP A 157 -0.83 -11.62 -12.70
C ASP A 157 -0.03 -12.30 -11.58
N ALA A 158 0.24 -13.59 -11.76
CA ALA A 158 1.02 -14.39 -10.82
C ALA A 158 2.51 -14.01 -10.82
N ASN A 159 3.04 -13.49 -11.92
CA ASN A 159 4.42 -13.06 -12.05
C ASN A 159 4.71 -11.83 -11.17
N ASP A 160 5.44 -12.06 -10.07
CA ASP A 160 5.71 -11.06 -9.06
C ASP A 160 6.38 -9.80 -9.63
N ARG A 161 7.38 -9.97 -10.50
CA ARG A 161 8.10 -8.84 -11.10
C ARG A 161 7.19 -7.98 -11.98
N SER A 162 6.36 -8.61 -12.81
CA SER A 162 5.43 -7.90 -13.70
C SER A 162 4.40 -7.11 -12.91
N ARG A 163 3.81 -7.75 -11.89
CA ARG A 163 2.88 -7.12 -10.95
C ARG A 163 3.50 -5.91 -10.27
N TYR A 164 4.72 -6.05 -9.75
CA TYR A 164 5.41 -4.95 -9.08
C TYR A 164 5.80 -3.81 -10.02
N ARG A 165 6.16 -4.09 -11.28
CA ARG A 165 6.41 -3.04 -12.28
C ARG A 165 5.13 -2.29 -12.65
N ALA A 166 4.03 -3.00 -12.86
CA ALA A 166 2.73 -2.37 -13.10
C ALA A 166 2.28 -1.52 -11.90
N THR A 167 2.45 -2.03 -10.67
CA THR A 167 2.23 -1.29 -9.42
C THR A 167 3.04 -0.01 -9.40
N ARG A 168 4.34 -0.11 -9.65
CA ARG A 168 5.23 1.05 -9.68
C ARG A 168 4.76 2.09 -10.68
N LEU A 169 4.52 1.70 -11.92
CA LEU A 169 4.12 2.61 -12.99
C LEU A 169 2.82 3.37 -12.67
N LEU A 170 1.82 2.66 -12.14
CA LEU A 170 0.51 3.23 -11.85
C LEU A 170 0.48 4.06 -10.56
N HIS A 171 1.29 3.70 -9.56
CA HIS A 171 1.30 4.33 -8.23
C HIS A 171 2.44 5.35 -8.04
N ILE A 172 3.67 5.01 -8.42
CA ILE A 172 4.92 5.71 -8.10
C ILE A 172 5.59 6.12 -9.41
N ARG A 173 5.24 7.28 -9.96
CA ARG A 173 6.12 7.91 -10.95
C ARG A 173 7.40 8.32 -10.23
N TYR A 174 8.56 7.93 -10.76
CA TYR A 174 9.86 8.18 -10.14
C TYR A 174 10.03 9.66 -9.71
N GLY A 175 10.25 9.92 -8.42
CA GLY A 175 10.54 11.26 -7.90
C GLY A 175 9.30 12.12 -7.62
N SER A 176 9.43 13.44 -7.77
CA SER A 176 8.40 14.45 -7.45
C SER A 176 7.32 14.62 -8.53
N ASP A 177 7.47 13.98 -9.70
CA ASP A 177 6.66 14.29 -10.88
C ASP A 177 5.44 13.37 -10.96
N ARG A 178 4.36 13.75 -10.26
CA ARG A 178 3.04 13.12 -10.42
C ARG A 178 2.58 13.14 -11.88
N TRP A 179 1.76 12.18 -12.29
CA TRP A 179 1.09 12.26 -13.59
C TRP A 179 0.19 13.49 -13.64
N LYS A 180 0.38 14.30 -14.68
CA LYS A 180 -0.45 15.47 -14.97
C LYS A 180 -1.67 15.06 -15.80
N THR A 181 -2.84 15.53 -15.42
CA THR A 181 -4.09 15.16 -16.10
C THR A 181 -4.10 15.54 -17.58
N HIS A 182 -3.57 16.72 -17.95
CA HIS A 182 -3.53 17.13 -19.36
C HIS A 182 -2.61 16.21 -20.20
N ALA A 183 -1.51 15.72 -19.61
CA ALA A 183 -0.54 14.88 -20.30
C ALA A 183 -1.07 13.47 -20.55
N LEU A 184 -1.92 12.95 -19.66
CA LEU A 184 -2.60 11.67 -19.85
C LEU A 184 -3.78 11.77 -20.83
N GLY A 185 -4.45 12.93 -20.86
CA GLY A 185 -5.67 13.14 -21.62
C GLY A 185 -6.92 12.50 -20.99
N GLN A 186 -8.09 13.01 -21.38
CA GLN A 186 -9.39 12.62 -20.81
C GLN A 186 -9.65 11.11 -20.86
N GLY A 187 -9.43 10.49 -22.02
CA GLY A 187 -9.74 9.08 -22.23
C GLY A 187 -8.94 8.18 -21.28
N THR A 188 -7.64 8.46 -21.11
CA THR A 188 -6.76 7.64 -20.28
C THR A 188 -7.17 7.74 -18.81
N VAL A 189 -7.49 8.95 -18.34
CA VAL A 189 -7.98 9.15 -16.97
C VAL A 189 -9.33 8.43 -16.77
N GLN A 190 -10.25 8.51 -17.73
CA GLN A 190 -11.52 7.81 -17.66
C GLN A 190 -11.33 6.28 -17.58
N ALA A 191 -10.46 5.72 -18.43
CA ALA A 191 -10.17 4.29 -18.43
C ALA A 191 -9.63 3.79 -17.08
N LEU A 192 -8.83 4.60 -16.38
CA LEU A 192 -8.34 4.28 -15.03
C LEU A 192 -9.46 4.26 -13.99
N VAL A 193 -10.39 5.20 -14.06
CA VAL A 193 -11.57 5.25 -13.17
C VAL A 193 -12.49 4.06 -13.41
N ASP A 194 -12.73 3.73 -14.68
CA ASP A 194 -13.57 2.60 -15.06
C ASP A 194 -12.96 1.29 -14.52
N GLN A 195 -11.65 1.11 -14.67
CA GLN A 195 -10.95 -0.04 -14.08
C GLN A 195 -10.97 -0.02 -12.55
N GLN A 196 -10.82 1.13 -11.91
CA GLN A 196 -10.91 1.25 -10.45
C GLN A 196 -12.29 0.79 -9.97
N LYS A 197 -13.39 1.15 -10.66
CA LYS A 197 -14.75 0.72 -10.33
C LYS A 197 -14.91 -0.79 -10.48
N VAL A 198 -14.45 -1.35 -11.60
CA VAL A 198 -14.51 -2.80 -11.86
C VAL A 198 -13.76 -3.59 -10.79
N ASN A 199 -12.58 -3.11 -10.38
CA ASN A 199 -11.69 -3.80 -9.46
C ASN A 199 -11.77 -3.32 -8.01
N GLN A 200 -12.77 -2.51 -7.63
CA GLN A 200 -12.85 -1.91 -6.29
C GLN A 200 -13.03 -2.92 -5.15
N LYS A 201 -13.40 -4.16 -5.47
CA LYS A 201 -13.54 -5.26 -4.51
C LYS A 201 -12.30 -6.14 -4.43
N ASP A 202 -11.39 -6.10 -5.41
CA ASP A 202 -10.10 -6.80 -5.30
C ASP A 202 -9.16 -5.89 -4.51
N ALA A 203 -8.85 -6.28 -3.28
CA ALA A 203 -7.99 -5.49 -2.40
C ALA A 203 -6.62 -5.15 -3.01
N ARG A 204 -6.03 -6.05 -3.81
CA ARG A 204 -4.67 -5.89 -4.36
C ARG A 204 -4.69 -4.94 -5.54
N VAL A 205 -5.61 -5.13 -6.48
CA VAL A 205 -5.72 -4.32 -7.69
C VAL A 205 -6.39 -2.97 -7.38
N GLY A 206 -7.47 -3.00 -6.62
CA GLY A 206 -8.26 -1.83 -6.24
C GLY A 206 -7.47 -0.80 -5.45
N THR A 207 -6.58 -1.23 -4.52
CA THR A 207 -5.70 -0.31 -3.80
C THR A 207 -4.79 0.47 -4.75
N ILE A 208 -4.13 -0.22 -5.69
CA ILE A 208 -3.22 0.40 -6.66
C ILE A 208 -3.98 1.35 -7.58
N LEU A 209 -5.16 0.95 -8.08
CA LEU A 209 -5.97 1.81 -8.94
C LEU A 209 -6.54 3.02 -8.21
N PHE A 210 -6.94 2.87 -6.95
CA PHE A 210 -7.35 4.00 -6.12
C PHE A 210 -6.22 5.01 -5.97
N TRP A 211 -4.99 4.55 -5.69
CA TRP A 211 -3.83 5.45 -5.64
C TRP A 211 -3.49 6.03 -6.99
N ALA A 212 -3.59 5.25 -8.06
CA ALA A 212 -3.38 5.74 -9.40
C ALA A 212 -4.30 6.94 -9.64
N VAL A 213 -5.62 6.79 -9.40
CA VAL A 213 -6.64 7.85 -9.53
C VAL A 213 -6.35 9.07 -8.66
N THR A 214 -6.07 8.87 -7.37
CA THR A 214 -5.97 9.95 -6.38
C THR A 214 -4.62 10.66 -6.34
N ASN A 215 -3.52 10.02 -6.75
CA ASN A 215 -2.16 10.58 -6.70
C ASN A 215 -1.75 11.27 -8.01
N ARG A 216 -2.65 12.07 -8.59
CA ARG A 216 -2.40 12.83 -9.82
C ARG A 216 -2.42 14.32 -9.57
N GLN A 217 -1.63 15.05 -10.36
CA GLN A 217 -1.71 16.50 -10.40
C GLN A 217 -2.78 16.89 -11.42
N HIS A 218 -3.86 17.46 -10.93
CA HIS A 218 -4.95 18.00 -11.72
C HIS A 218 -4.61 19.41 -12.15
N ASP A 219 -4.46 19.58 -13.46
CA ASP A 219 -3.95 20.82 -14.06
C ASP A 219 -4.69 21.27 -15.31
N ASP A 220 -5.82 20.63 -15.60
CA ASP A 220 -6.67 20.89 -16.76
C ASP A 220 -8.12 21.24 -16.33
N PRO A 221 -8.48 22.53 -16.27
CA PRO A 221 -9.84 22.97 -15.95
C PRO A 221 -10.91 22.52 -16.96
N GLU A 222 -10.55 22.36 -18.24
CA GLU A 222 -11.50 21.93 -19.28
C GLU A 222 -11.94 20.49 -19.03
N LEU A 223 -11.00 19.65 -18.61
CA LEU A 223 -11.27 18.29 -18.22
C LEU A 223 -12.21 18.20 -17.00
N LEU A 224 -12.02 19.07 -16.01
CA LEU A 224 -12.95 19.20 -14.88
C LEU A 224 -14.35 19.66 -15.30
N GLN A 225 -14.44 20.60 -16.25
CA GLN A 225 -15.72 21.04 -16.80
C GLN A 225 -16.44 19.88 -17.53
N ALA A 226 -15.70 19.04 -18.25
CA ALA A 226 -16.26 17.85 -18.90
C ALA A 226 -16.82 16.87 -17.87
N TRP A 227 -16.12 16.61 -16.76
CA TRP A 227 -16.62 15.75 -15.69
C TRP A 227 -17.81 16.35 -14.95
N LEU A 228 -17.83 17.66 -14.69
CA LEU A 228 -19.02 18.31 -14.13
C LEU A 228 -20.25 18.13 -15.03
N SER A 229 -20.05 18.30 -16.34
CA SER A 229 -21.11 18.11 -17.33
C SER A 229 -21.58 16.65 -17.36
N ALA A 230 -20.66 15.68 -17.27
CA ALA A 230 -21.00 14.26 -17.17
C ALA A 230 -21.73 13.94 -15.84
N ALA A 231 -21.33 14.55 -14.72
CA ALA A 231 -21.95 14.35 -13.42
C ALA A 231 -23.39 14.86 -13.35
N GLN A 232 -23.75 15.86 -14.17
CA GLN A 232 -25.13 16.35 -14.32
C GLN A 232 -26.07 15.36 -15.03
N THR A 233 -25.52 14.39 -15.76
CA THR A 233 -26.32 13.37 -16.45
C THR A 233 -26.86 12.31 -15.47
N THR A 234 -27.53 11.28 -15.99
CA THR A 234 -28.01 10.12 -15.23
C THR A 234 -27.28 8.85 -15.69
N GLY A 235 -27.29 7.83 -14.84
CA GLY A 235 -26.65 6.54 -15.12
C GLY A 235 -25.16 6.53 -14.82
N GLU A 236 -24.47 5.54 -15.40
CA GLU A 236 -23.09 5.17 -15.04
C GLU A 236 -22.06 6.30 -15.24
N LEU A 237 -22.18 7.07 -16.32
CA LEU A 237 -21.28 8.21 -16.58
C LEU A 237 -21.34 9.26 -15.46
N SER A 238 -22.53 9.48 -14.88
CA SER A 238 -22.70 10.41 -13.77
C SER A 238 -22.09 9.87 -12.48
N GLU A 239 -22.26 8.58 -12.17
CA GLU A 239 -21.66 7.96 -11.00
C GLU A 239 -20.13 8.02 -11.04
N ASN A 240 -19.54 7.70 -12.20
CA ASN A 240 -18.09 7.71 -12.39
C ASN A 240 -17.55 9.14 -12.26
N ALA A 241 -18.24 10.13 -12.86
CA ALA A 241 -17.86 11.53 -12.75
C ALA A 241 -17.97 12.05 -11.31
N ASN A 242 -19.01 11.69 -10.55
CA ASN A 242 -19.14 12.08 -9.15
C ASN A 242 -18.05 11.47 -8.27
N LYS A 243 -17.74 10.18 -8.46
CA LYS A 243 -16.64 9.50 -7.74
C LYS A 243 -15.29 10.12 -8.03
N TRP A 244 -15.08 10.59 -9.26
CA TRP A 244 -13.84 11.26 -9.63
C TRP A 244 -13.75 12.66 -9.00
N LEU A 245 -14.84 13.43 -9.10
CA LEU A 245 -14.92 14.78 -8.54
C LEU A 245 -14.77 14.82 -7.03
N SER A 246 -14.85 13.70 -6.30
CA SER A 246 -14.58 13.62 -4.86
C SER A 246 -13.16 13.16 -4.49
N GLN A 247 -12.34 12.80 -5.47
CA GLN A 247 -11.04 12.16 -5.27
C GLN A 247 -9.85 13.03 -5.71
N ILE A 248 -10.09 14.32 -6.02
CA ILE A 248 -9.06 15.27 -6.42
C ILE A 248 -8.24 15.67 -5.20
N ARG A 249 -6.93 15.43 -5.23
CA ARG A 249 -6.03 15.72 -4.09
C ARG A 249 -4.97 16.78 -4.35
N TYR A 250 -4.46 16.85 -5.58
CA TYR A 250 -3.36 17.75 -5.93
C TYR A 250 -3.77 18.59 -7.13
N VAL A 251 -3.81 19.90 -6.98
CA VAL A 251 -4.26 20.82 -8.03
C VAL A 251 -3.21 21.89 -8.31
N ASN A 252 -3.21 22.46 -9.51
CA ASN A 252 -2.55 23.76 -9.73
C ASN A 252 -3.51 24.92 -9.38
N ASP A 253 -3.02 26.16 -9.42
CA ASP A 253 -3.85 27.36 -9.13
C ASP A 253 -5.06 27.48 -10.07
N GLY A 254 -4.90 27.20 -11.37
CA GLY A 254 -5.99 27.32 -12.34
C GLY A 254 -7.15 26.33 -12.08
N VAL A 255 -6.83 25.09 -11.69
CA VAL A 255 -7.83 24.08 -11.32
C VAL A 255 -8.46 24.40 -9.97
N TRP A 256 -7.69 24.93 -9.01
CA TRP A 256 -8.23 25.41 -7.74
C TRP A 256 -9.30 26.48 -7.95
N ASP A 257 -8.96 27.55 -8.69
CA ASP A 257 -9.86 28.66 -8.97
C ASP A 257 -11.13 28.19 -9.69
N PHE A 258 -10.99 27.22 -10.60
CA PHE A 258 -12.11 26.57 -11.26
C PHE A 258 -13.03 25.82 -10.28
N ILE A 259 -12.48 24.94 -9.44
CA ILE A 259 -13.25 24.16 -8.45
C ILE A 259 -14.05 25.11 -7.55
N GLN A 260 -13.39 26.14 -7.02
CA GLN A 260 -14.03 27.12 -6.15
C GLN A 260 -15.11 27.92 -6.87
N GLY A 261 -14.83 28.38 -8.10
CA GLY A 261 -15.78 29.12 -8.92
C GLY A 261 -17.01 28.30 -9.32
N GLN A 262 -16.89 26.97 -9.37
CA GLN A 262 -17.99 26.06 -9.65
C GLN A 262 -18.77 25.67 -8.40
N LEU A 263 -18.08 25.39 -7.28
CA LEU A 263 -18.67 24.85 -6.07
C LEU A 263 -19.97 25.56 -5.64
N TRP A 264 -19.96 26.89 -5.67
CA TRP A 264 -21.07 27.72 -5.19
C TRP A 264 -22.19 27.92 -6.21
N LYS A 265 -21.97 27.51 -7.47
CA LYS A 265 -22.96 27.59 -8.56
C LYS A 265 -23.71 26.27 -8.77
N GLN A 266 -23.21 25.19 -8.19
CA GLN A 266 -23.74 23.84 -8.41
C GLN A 266 -24.88 23.47 -7.45
N THR A 267 -25.70 22.50 -7.87
CA THR A 267 -26.71 21.87 -7.00
C THR A 267 -26.05 21.10 -5.85
N PRO A 268 -26.74 20.84 -4.72
CA PRO A 268 -26.20 20.05 -3.61
C PRO A 268 -25.57 18.71 -4.03
N ARG A 269 -26.19 18.03 -5.02
CA ARG A 269 -25.68 16.77 -5.58
C ARG A 269 -24.25 16.87 -6.11
N LEU A 270 -23.90 17.99 -6.75
CA LEU A 270 -22.57 18.24 -7.33
C LEU A 270 -21.67 19.06 -6.40
N GLN A 271 -22.27 19.79 -5.46
CA GLN A 271 -21.55 20.49 -4.41
C GLN A 271 -20.84 19.50 -3.47
N LYS A 272 -21.49 18.37 -3.14
CA LYS A 272 -20.92 17.31 -2.29
C LYS A 272 -19.54 16.81 -2.79
N PRO A 273 -19.39 16.24 -3.99
CA PRO A 273 -18.09 15.74 -4.45
C PRO A 273 -17.04 16.86 -4.56
N LEU A 274 -17.42 18.07 -4.98
CA LEU A 274 -16.49 19.21 -5.01
C LEU A 274 -15.98 19.60 -3.62
N LEU A 275 -16.83 19.57 -2.59
CA LEU A 275 -16.41 19.78 -1.20
C LEU A 275 -15.51 18.64 -0.70
N GLU A 276 -15.80 17.39 -1.07
CA GLU A 276 -14.93 16.25 -0.74
C GLU A 276 -13.53 16.46 -1.35
N SER A 277 -13.44 16.92 -2.59
CA SER A 277 -12.16 17.28 -3.21
C SER A 277 -11.46 18.44 -2.51
N ILE A 278 -12.16 19.53 -2.15
CA ILE A 278 -11.55 20.63 -1.39
C ILE A 278 -11.01 20.12 -0.05
N TYR A 279 -11.76 19.28 0.64
CA TYR A 279 -11.29 18.66 1.87
C TYR A 279 -10.00 17.87 1.64
N GLN A 280 -9.94 17.03 0.61
CA GLN A 280 -8.76 16.26 0.27
C GLN A 280 -7.57 17.16 -0.11
N ILE A 281 -7.79 18.26 -0.84
CA ILE A 281 -6.74 19.23 -1.20
C ILE A 281 -6.17 19.91 0.05
N LEU A 282 -7.03 20.35 0.98
CA LEU A 282 -6.62 20.98 2.23
C LEU A 282 -5.78 20.04 3.13
N GLN A 283 -5.99 18.72 3.02
CA GLN A 283 -5.17 17.74 3.74
C GLN A 283 -3.73 17.62 3.20
N GLN A 284 -3.53 17.82 1.89
CA GLN A 284 -2.24 17.56 1.23
C GLN A 284 -1.34 18.79 1.12
N GLU A 285 -1.91 19.97 0.91
CA GLU A 285 -1.12 21.17 0.65
C GLU A 285 -0.65 21.86 1.94
N GLU A 286 0.55 22.43 1.90
CA GLU A 286 0.89 23.62 2.70
C GLU A 286 -0.01 24.76 2.18
N SER A 287 -1.25 24.80 2.68
CA SER A 287 -2.32 25.68 2.23
C SER A 287 -1.84 27.10 1.89
N HIS A 288 -2.21 27.60 0.71
CA HIS A 288 -2.02 29.00 0.39
C HIS A 288 -3.04 29.87 1.15
N PRO A 289 -2.60 30.86 1.96
CA PRO A 289 -3.49 31.69 2.79
C PRO A 289 -4.67 32.34 2.05
N THR A 290 -4.45 32.69 0.78
CA THR A 290 -5.47 33.31 -0.08
C THR A 290 -6.60 32.35 -0.42
N ARG A 291 -6.31 31.05 -0.59
CA ARG A 291 -7.30 30.00 -0.86
C ARG A 291 -8.27 29.86 0.32
N GLU A 292 -7.74 29.79 1.54
CA GLU A 292 -8.53 29.64 2.77
C GLU A 292 -9.47 30.84 3.03
N ALA A 293 -8.95 32.05 2.89
CA ALA A 293 -9.71 33.29 3.13
C ALA A 293 -10.98 33.35 2.26
N SER A 294 -10.92 32.81 1.04
CA SER A 294 -12.02 32.83 0.09
C SER A 294 -13.07 31.73 0.30
N LEU A 295 -12.69 30.62 0.96
CA LEU A 295 -13.62 29.53 1.28
C LEU A 295 -14.40 29.79 2.58
N ARG A 296 -13.77 30.44 3.56
CA ARG A 296 -14.29 30.56 4.93
C ARG A 296 -15.74 31.07 5.01
N PRO A 297 -16.15 32.18 4.35
CA PRO A 297 -17.51 32.70 4.50
C PRO A 297 -18.58 31.69 4.10
N GLU A 298 -18.31 30.92 3.06
CA GLU A 298 -19.23 29.91 2.54
C GLU A 298 -19.24 28.64 3.38
N LEU A 299 -18.08 28.22 3.90
CA LEU A 299 -18.02 27.10 4.85
C LEU A 299 -18.77 27.43 6.15
N HIS A 300 -18.68 28.67 6.64
CA HIS A 300 -19.48 29.15 7.77
C HIS A 300 -20.97 29.12 7.47
N ARG A 301 -21.38 29.66 6.31
CA ARG A 301 -22.78 29.63 5.86
C ARG A 301 -23.32 28.20 5.82
N LEU A 302 -22.57 27.26 5.27
CA LEU A 302 -22.94 25.85 5.24
C LEU A 302 -22.99 25.24 6.64
N GLY A 303 -22.00 25.50 7.50
CA GLY A 303 -21.95 24.98 8.87
C GLY A 303 -23.08 25.49 9.77
N GLN A 304 -23.59 26.71 9.53
CA GLN A 304 -24.68 27.33 10.29
C GLN A 304 -26.08 27.02 9.74
N SER A 305 -26.18 26.60 8.48
CA SER A 305 -27.47 26.31 7.86
C SER A 305 -28.11 25.04 8.47
N PRO A 306 -29.44 24.94 8.52
CA PRO A 306 -30.12 23.68 8.84
C PRO A 306 -29.81 22.58 7.79
N PRO A 307 -29.60 21.31 8.20
CA PRO A 307 -29.33 20.19 7.28
C PRO A 307 -30.37 20.01 6.18
N GLU A 308 -31.61 20.43 6.42
CA GLU A 308 -32.73 20.32 5.48
C GLU A 308 -32.56 21.20 4.24
N ILE A 309 -31.72 22.24 4.30
CA ILE A 309 -31.57 23.23 3.22
C ILE A 309 -30.53 22.79 2.20
N ASN A 310 -29.37 22.29 2.65
CA ASN A 310 -28.25 21.94 1.75
C ASN A 310 -28.06 20.41 1.60
N GLY A 311 -28.86 19.60 2.30
CA GLY A 311 -28.75 18.15 2.31
C GLY A 311 -27.84 17.64 3.43
N PRO A 312 -28.18 16.49 4.06
CA PRO A 312 -27.54 16.03 5.29
C PRO A 312 -26.04 15.75 5.16
N ASP A 313 -25.57 15.43 3.96
CA ASP A 313 -24.18 15.05 3.71
C ASP A 313 -23.23 16.23 3.53
N ILE A 314 -23.73 17.43 3.19
CA ILE A 314 -22.89 18.60 2.90
C ILE A 314 -22.29 19.19 4.19
N HIS A 315 -23.08 19.22 5.26
CA HIS A 315 -22.69 19.85 6.52
C HIS A 315 -21.46 19.19 7.14
N PRO A 316 -21.40 17.84 7.29
CA PRO A 316 -20.20 17.19 7.79
C PRO A 316 -18.94 17.52 6.98
N ILE A 317 -19.03 17.56 5.65
CA ILE A 317 -17.87 17.81 4.78
C ILE A 317 -17.40 19.26 4.93
N ALA A 318 -18.32 20.23 5.02
CA ALA A 318 -17.98 21.63 5.25
C ALA A 318 -17.26 21.83 6.60
N LEU A 319 -17.74 21.18 7.66
CA LEU A 319 -17.07 21.22 8.98
C LEU A 319 -15.68 20.57 8.93
N ARG A 320 -15.53 19.48 8.19
CA ARG A 320 -14.22 18.85 7.97
C ARG A 320 -13.27 19.79 7.22
N CYS A 321 -13.75 20.53 6.22
CA CYS A 321 -12.93 21.57 5.56
C CYS A 321 -12.50 22.66 6.54
N LEU A 322 -13.41 23.13 7.41
CA LEU A 322 -13.07 24.12 8.45
C LEU A 322 -11.96 23.63 9.38
N GLY A 323 -12.00 22.36 9.80
CA GLY A 323 -10.95 21.77 10.65
C GLY A 323 -9.56 21.70 10.01
N TRP A 324 -9.45 21.90 8.70
CA TRP A 324 -8.19 21.85 7.96
C TRP A 324 -7.69 23.21 7.46
N LEU A 325 -8.34 24.31 7.85
CA LEU A 325 -7.80 25.65 7.63
C LEU A 325 -6.55 25.85 8.51
N ARG A 326 -5.43 26.28 7.92
CA ARG A 326 -4.15 26.50 8.61
C ARG A 326 -4.04 27.88 9.25
N LYS A 327 -4.88 28.83 8.86
CA LYS A 327 -4.97 30.16 9.48
C LYS A 327 -6.36 30.40 10.08
N PRO A 328 -6.76 29.65 11.11
CA PRO A 328 -8.05 29.82 11.73
C PRO A 328 -8.26 31.23 12.30
N VAL A 329 -9.52 31.64 12.38
CA VAL A 329 -9.95 32.86 13.07
C VAL A 329 -10.90 32.53 14.21
N ASN A 330 -11.13 33.48 15.12
CA ASN A 330 -11.98 33.26 16.30
C ASN A 330 -13.39 32.77 15.94
N GLU A 331 -13.93 33.24 14.83
CA GLU A 331 -15.25 32.85 14.33
C GLU A 331 -15.30 31.34 14.02
N ASP A 332 -14.21 30.76 13.49
CA ASP A 332 -14.14 29.32 13.17
C ASP A 332 -14.33 28.49 14.46
N TYR A 333 -13.67 28.89 15.55
CA TYR A 333 -13.80 28.26 16.86
C TYR A 333 -15.20 28.44 17.46
N GLN A 334 -15.75 29.65 17.40
CA GLN A 334 -17.08 29.95 17.94
C GLN A 334 -18.18 29.12 17.27
N LEU A 335 -18.10 28.95 15.94
CA LEU A 335 -19.03 28.10 15.19
C LEU A 335 -18.97 26.65 15.69
N LEU A 336 -17.77 26.07 15.75
CA LEU A 336 -17.59 24.67 16.14
C LEU A 336 -17.97 24.43 17.61
N GLN A 337 -17.60 25.34 18.52
CA GLN A 337 -17.99 25.29 19.93
C GLN A 337 -19.52 25.42 20.09
N GLY A 338 -20.17 26.31 19.34
CA GLY A 338 -21.62 26.47 19.35
C GLY A 338 -22.36 25.20 18.92
N LEU A 339 -21.87 24.51 17.88
CA LEU A 339 -22.43 23.24 17.42
C LEU A 339 -22.33 22.13 18.48
N LEU A 340 -21.24 22.11 19.25
CA LEU A 340 -21.04 21.16 20.36
C LEU A 340 -21.97 21.47 21.54
N LEU A 341 -22.15 22.74 21.89
CA LEU A 341 -23.04 23.15 22.99
C LEU A 341 -24.50 22.78 22.72
N ASN A 342 -24.94 22.89 21.46
CA ASN A 342 -26.33 22.67 21.07
C ASN A 342 -26.70 21.18 20.85
N ALA A 343 -25.83 20.23 21.21
CA ALA A 343 -26.06 18.78 21.03
C ALA A 343 -26.48 18.42 19.59
N SER A 344 -25.86 19.06 18.60
CA SER A 344 -26.15 18.83 17.19
C SER A 344 -25.89 17.37 16.78
N PRO A 345 -26.64 16.79 15.82
CA PRO A 345 -26.26 15.53 15.17
C PRO A 345 -24.83 15.52 14.59
N LEU A 346 -24.25 16.72 14.37
CA LEU A 346 -22.90 16.92 13.89
C LEU A 346 -21.84 16.93 15.00
N THR A 347 -22.18 16.59 16.25
CA THR A 347 -21.28 16.69 17.42
C THR A 347 -19.93 16.02 17.17
N ARG A 348 -19.91 14.79 16.62
CA ARG A 348 -18.65 14.07 16.30
C ARG A 348 -17.80 14.81 15.27
N THR A 349 -18.42 15.30 14.20
CA THR A 349 -17.69 16.00 13.14
C THR A 349 -17.19 17.37 13.60
N ALA A 350 -18.01 18.11 14.35
CA ALA A 350 -17.64 19.40 14.93
C ALA A 350 -16.50 19.25 15.95
N SER A 351 -16.52 18.21 16.79
CA SER A 351 -15.46 17.96 17.78
C SER A 351 -14.14 17.60 17.10
N THR A 352 -14.19 16.77 16.06
CA THR A 352 -13.02 16.40 15.26
C THR A 352 -12.44 17.62 14.53
N ALA A 353 -13.31 18.43 13.90
CA ALA A 353 -12.89 19.65 13.22
C ALA A 353 -12.27 20.67 14.18
N LEU A 354 -12.86 20.85 15.38
CA LEU A 354 -12.32 21.74 16.41
C LEU A 354 -10.93 21.28 16.88
N ALA A 355 -10.78 19.97 17.08
CA ALA A 355 -9.49 19.38 17.47
C ALA A 355 -8.43 19.52 16.37
N ASP A 356 -8.82 19.28 15.12
CA ASP A 356 -7.91 19.45 13.97
C ASP A 356 -7.46 20.91 13.85
N LEU A 357 -8.39 21.86 13.98
CA LEU A 357 -8.11 23.29 13.91
C LEU A 357 -7.14 23.74 15.01
N ALA A 358 -7.42 23.36 16.26
CA ALA A 358 -6.59 23.71 17.41
C ALA A 358 -5.20 23.05 17.38
N ALA A 359 -5.09 21.83 16.82
CA ALA A 359 -3.81 21.14 16.74
C ALA A 359 -2.78 21.85 15.85
N TRP A 360 -3.24 22.62 14.86
CA TRP A 360 -2.38 23.37 13.95
C TRP A 360 -2.11 24.81 14.38
N ASP A 361 -2.87 25.33 15.34
CA ASP A 361 -2.74 26.72 15.80
C ASP A 361 -1.61 26.89 16.84
N ASP A 362 -1.39 28.13 17.24
CA ASP A 362 -0.43 28.50 18.28
C ASP A 362 -0.74 27.84 19.64
N HIS A 363 0.27 27.83 20.51
CA HIS A 363 0.18 27.16 21.80
C HIS A 363 -0.93 27.72 22.70
N ASP A 364 -1.12 29.04 22.70
CA ASP A 364 -2.10 29.70 23.59
C ASP A 364 -3.53 29.34 23.16
N ARG A 365 -3.81 29.39 21.85
CA ARG A 365 -5.11 28.99 21.31
C ARG A 365 -5.38 27.52 21.56
N ARG A 366 -4.38 26.67 21.32
CA ARG A 366 -4.47 25.23 21.53
C ARG A 366 -4.81 24.91 22.98
N SER A 367 -4.10 25.52 23.94
CA SER A 367 -4.39 25.36 25.37
C SER A 367 -5.78 25.87 25.72
N ALA A 368 -6.20 27.03 25.22
CA ALA A 368 -7.53 27.56 25.49
C ALA A 368 -8.66 26.63 25.00
N VAL A 369 -8.50 26.01 23.82
CA VAL A 369 -9.47 25.03 23.30
C VAL A 369 -9.43 23.73 24.10
N ALA A 370 -8.23 23.27 24.49
CA ALA A 370 -8.08 22.09 25.34
C ALA A 370 -8.77 22.28 26.69
N ASP A 371 -8.53 23.40 27.39
CA ASP A 371 -9.16 23.73 28.67
C ASP A 371 -10.68 23.84 28.54
N TRP A 372 -11.16 24.43 27.44
CA TRP A 372 -12.58 24.49 27.15
C TRP A 372 -13.18 23.08 26.99
N LEU A 373 -12.53 22.19 26.22
CA LEU A 373 -12.97 20.80 26.06
C LEU A 373 -12.97 20.06 27.40
N GLN A 374 -11.95 20.24 28.25
CA GLN A 374 -11.91 19.64 29.59
C GLN A 374 -13.12 20.05 30.43
N ASN A 375 -13.43 21.35 30.46
CA ASN A 375 -14.58 21.86 31.20
C ASN A 375 -15.91 21.33 30.65
N GLN A 376 -16.04 21.22 29.32
CA GLN A 376 -17.24 20.64 28.72
C GLN A 376 -17.37 19.13 28.95
N THR A 377 -16.27 18.39 28.98
CA THR A 377 -16.25 16.96 29.30
C THR A 377 -16.70 16.73 30.74
N ARG A 378 -16.16 17.49 31.71
CA ARG A 378 -16.56 17.39 33.13
C ARG A 378 -18.02 17.79 33.38
N ALA A 379 -18.58 18.65 32.52
CA ALA A 379 -19.97 19.07 32.58
C ALA A 379 -20.93 18.19 31.75
N ALA A 380 -20.43 17.16 31.07
CA ALA A 380 -21.27 16.30 30.24
C ALA A 380 -22.28 15.50 31.08
N VAL A 381 -23.50 15.40 30.58
CA VAL A 381 -24.62 14.73 31.28
C VAL A 381 -24.57 13.21 31.12
N ASP A 382 -23.87 12.72 30.09
CA ASP A 382 -23.74 11.31 29.76
C ASP A 382 -22.32 10.97 29.26
N ASP A 383 -21.96 9.69 29.43
CA ASP A 383 -20.65 9.16 29.07
C ASP A 383 -20.35 9.27 27.57
N HIS A 384 -21.36 9.15 26.70
CA HIS A 384 -21.14 9.19 25.25
C HIS A 384 -20.65 10.57 24.80
N ARG A 385 -21.26 11.63 25.34
CA ARG A 385 -20.83 13.01 25.13
C ARG A 385 -19.47 13.26 25.76
N ALA A 386 -19.25 12.81 27.01
CA ALA A 386 -17.96 12.96 27.70
C ALA A 386 -16.82 12.34 26.89
N VAL A 387 -16.98 11.11 26.43
CA VAL A 387 -16.00 10.38 25.61
C VAL A 387 -15.75 11.09 24.27
N THR A 388 -16.78 11.63 23.63
CA THR A 388 -16.63 12.36 22.35
C THR A 388 -15.81 13.65 22.51
N LEU A 389 -15.99 14.37 23.62
CA LEU A 389 -15.23 15.57 23.93
C LEU A 389 -13.81 15.25 24.39
N ALA A 390 -13.63 14.19 25.19
CA ALA A 390 -12.32 13.67 25.58
C ALA A 390 -11.52 13.17 24.37
N ALA A 391 -12.16 12.56 23.37
CA ALA A 391 -11.52 12.16 22.12
C ALA A 391 -10.95 13.36 21.35
N ALA A 392 -11.71 14.46 21.27
CA ALA A 392 -11.23 15.71 20.66
C ALA A 392 -10.05 16.30 21.46
N TRP A 393 -10.11 16.27 22.79
CA TRP A 393 -9.01 16.70 23.64
C TRP A 393 -7.74 15.86 23.42
N ALA A 394 -7.85 14.53 23.41
CA ALA A 394 -6.74 13.63 23.14
C ALA A 394 -6.15 13.84 21.75
N ARG A 395 -7.02 14.05 20.74
CA ARG A 395 -6.61 14.34 19.36
C ARG A 395 -5.74 15.61 19.28
N ILE A 396 -6.09 16.69 19.98
CA ILE A 396 -5.27 17.91 20.04
C ILE A 396 -3.87 17.60 20.57
N HIS A 397 -3.79 16.92 21.72
CA HIS A 397 -2.52 16.63 22.40
C HIS A 397 -1.60 15.74 21.54
N VAL A 398 -2.17 14.73 20.90
CA VAL A 398 -1.40 13.77 20.12
C VAL A 398 -1.01 14.34 18.76
N LYS A 399 -1.94 15.00 18.05
CA LYS A 399 -1.71 15.50 16.69
C LYS A 399 -0.76 16.70 16.67
N ALA A 400 -0.83 17.57 17.67
CA ALA A 400 -0.02 18.77 17.72
C ALA A 400 1.43 18.55 18.19
N SER A 401 1.75 17.32 18.62
CA SER A 401 3.09 16.94 19.02
C SER A 401 3.98 16.66 17.80
N SER A 402 5.22 17.13 17.85
CA SER A 402 6.29 16.74 16.92
C SER A 402 7.19 15.64 17.49
N VAL A 403 6.91 15.17 18.71
CA VAL A 403 7.71 14.16 19.40
C VAL A 403 7.44 12.79 18.79
N LYS A 404 8.48 12.07 18.40
CA LYS A 404 8.33 10.72 17.84
C LYS A 404 7.56 9.79 18.79
N PRO A 405 6.82 8.79 18.28
CA PRO A 405 5.97 7.93 19.11
C PRO A 405 6.67 7.32 20.34
N ASP A 406 7.91 6.84 20.17
CA ASP A 406 8.69 6.21 21.26
C ASP A 406 9.06 7.15 22.43
N PHE A 407 9.01 8.46 22.22
CA PHE A 407 9.36 9.49 23.21
C PHE A 407 8.17 10.36 23.61
N PHE A 408 6.99 10.07 23.07
CA PHE A 408 5.79 10.86 23.37
C PHE A 408 5.42 10.69 24.85
N PRO A 409 5.06 11.77 25.57
CA PRO A 409 4.70 11.70 26.99
C PRO A 409 3.33 11.04 27.17
N LEU A 410 3.33 9.70 27.12
CA LEU A 410 2.10 8.90 27.19
C LEU A 410 1.38 9.08 28.53
N GLU A 411 2.13 9.19 29.64
CA GLU A 411 1.55 9.32 30.97
C GLU A 411 0.75 10.63 31.10
N ASP A 412 1.24 11.76 30.57
CA ASP A 412 0.49 13.03 30.56
C ASP A 412 -0.85 12.91 29.81
N LEU A 413 -0.87 12.17 28.69
CA LEU A 413 -2.09 11.91 27.92
C LEU A 413 -3.06 11.01 28.70
N LEU A 414 -2.55 9.93 29.30
CA LEU A 414 -3.37 8.94 30.00
C LEU A 414 -3.91 9.50 31.32
N ASP A 415 -3.10 10.22 32.09
CA ASP A 415 -3.52 10.89 33.32
C ASP A 415 -4.60 11.94 33.04
N GLY A 416 -4.43 12.73 31.97
CA GLY A 416 -5.45 13.69 31.54
C GLY A 416 -6.76 13.02 31.10
N LEU A 417 -6.68 11.88 30.41
CA LEU A 417 -7.88 11.10 30.06
C LEU A 417 -8.54 10.47 31.31
N ALA A 418 -7.74 9.99 32.26
CA ALA A 418 -8.24 9.41 33.50
C ALA A 418 -9.00 10.45 34.34
N ASP A 419 -8.45 11.66 34.49
CA ASP A 419 -9.13 12.78 35.16
C ASP A 419 -10.45 13.15 34.46
N LEU A 420 -10.45 13.21 33.12
CA LEU A 420 -11.64 13.58 32.35
C LEU A 420 -12.75 12.52 32.36
N LEU A 421 -12.38 11.24 32.51
CA LEU A 421 -13.29 10.11 32.35
C LEU A 421 -13.44 9.30 33.63
N ASN A 422 -13.13 9.91 34.79
CA ASN A 422 -13.28 9.33 36.12
C ASN A 422 -12.61 7.95 36.26
N GLU A 423 -11.38 7.83 35.75
CA GLU A 423 -10.56 6.60 35.75
C GLU A 423 -11.22 5.39 35.02
N ASN A 424 -12.28 5.61 34.23
CA ASN A 424 -12.91 4.56 33.45
C ASN A 424 -12.08 4.24 32.20
N VAL A 425 -11.30 3.16 32.29
CA VAL A 425 -10.35 2.78 31.23
C VAL A 425 -11.02 2.35 29.92
N GLU A 426 -12.23 1.80 29.95
CA GLU A 426 -12.98 1.52 28.71
C GLU A 426 -13.36 2.81 27.98
N ASN A 427 -13.79 3.83 28.73
CA ASN A 427 -14.10 5.15 28.18
C ASN A 427 -12.82 5.85 27.67
N MET A 428 -11.68 5.70 28.36
CA MET A 428 -10.40 6.22 27.89
C MET A 428 -9.99 5.58 26.56
N LEU A 429 -10.12 4.25 26.44
CA LEU A 429 -9.81 3.52 25.23
C LEU A 429 -10.77 3.87 24.07
N GLU A 430 -12.07 4.04 24.36
CA GLU A 430 -13.05 4.54 23.41
C GLU A 430 -12.73 5.97 22.93
N ALA A 431 -12.24 6.85 23.82
CA ALA A 431 -11.83 8.20 23.46
C ALA A 431 -10.62 8.18 22.52
N LEU A 432 -9.60 7.36 22.81
CA LEU A 432 -8.45 7.14 21.93
C LEU A 432 -8.87 6.56 20.57
N TRP A 433 -9.82 5.64 20.56
CA TRP A 433 -10.38 5.06 19.34
C TRP A 433 -11.06 6.15 18.51
N LYS A 434 -12.01 6.89 19.08
CA LYS A 434 -12.70 7.98 18.38
C LYS A 434 -11.74 9.05 17.89
N ALA A 435 -10.66 9.31 18.64
CA ALA A 435 -9.62 10.23 18.21
C ALA A 435 -8.99 9.75 16.90
N GLY A 436 -8.58 8.48 16.78
CA GLY A 436 -7.90 7.93 15.60
C GLY A 436 -8.80 7.37 14.49
N ALA A 437 -10.12 7.34 14.68
CA ALA A 437 -11.11 6.91 13.69
C ALA A 437 -11.38 8.02 12.65
N ASP A 438 -10.36 8.32 11.85
CA ASP A 438 -10.39 9.31 10.77
C ASP A 438 -9.92 8.73 9.42
N ASP A 439 -9.97 9.54 8.37
CA ASP A 439 -9.48 9.19 7.03
C ASP A 439 -8.11 9.78 6.69
N ILE A 440 -7.39 10.31 7.69
CA ILE A 440 -6.06 10.87 7.50
C ILE A 440 -5.09 9.73 7.14
N PRO A 441 -4.12 9.96 6.23
CA PRO A 441 -3.04 9.00 6.03
C PRO A 441 -2.38 8.57 7.35
N TRP A 442 -2.04 7.29 7.44
CA TRP A 442 -1.41 6.75 8.65
C TRP A 442 -0.03 7.39 8.87
N THR A 443 0.18 7.95 10.06
CA THR A 443 1.32 8.83 10.43
C THR A 443 1.71 8.62 11.90
N GLU A 444 2.77 9.30 12.38
CA GLU A 444 3.18 9.27 13.79
C GLU A 444 2.06 9.64 14.78
N TYR A 445 1.10 10.46 14.36
CA TYR A 445 -0.11 10.75 15.13
C TYR A 445 -0.87 9.48 15.53
N HIS A 446 -1.08 8.58 14.57
CA HIS A 446 -1.79 7.33 14.81
C HIS A 446 -0.96 6.37 15.66
N GLU A 447 0.35 6.29 15.41
CA GLU A 447 1.26 5.45 16.20
C GLU A 447 1.21 5.85 17.68
N ARG A 448 1.25 7.15 18.02
CA ARG A 448 1.13 7.62 19.42
C ARG A 448 -0.19 7.17 20.09
N LEU A 449 -1.31 7.21 19.37
CA LEU A 449 -2.59 6.68 19.88
C LEU A 449 -2.52 5.17 20.13
N VAL A 450 -1.89 4.43 19.21
CA VAL A 450 -1.67 2.99 19.33
C VAL A 450 -0.77 2.68 20.54
N HIS A 451 0.28 3.45 20.78
CA HIS A 451 1.12 3.31 21.97
C HIS A 451 0.35 3.55 23.27
N ALA A 452 -0.55 4.53 23.31
CA ALA A 452 -1.42 4.78 24.46
C ALA A 452 -2.38 3.61 24.71
N ALA A 453 -3.03 3.09 23.67
CA ALA A 453 -3.90 1.91 23.76
C ALA A 453 -3.13 0.65 24.20
N ARG A 454 -1.92 0.44 23.66
CA ARG A 454 -0.99 -0.62 24.06
C ARG A 454 -0.63 -0.53 25.54
N ARG A 455 -0.35 0.68 26.05
CA ARG A 455 -0.02 0.94 27.46
C ARG A 455 -1.18 0.57 28.37
N LEU A 456 -2.40 1.01 28.07
CA LEU A 456 -3.61 0.67 28.83
C LEU A 456 -3.87 -0.85 28.85
N ALA A 457 -3.72 -1.52 27.71
CA ALA A 457 -3.91 -2.97 27.62
C ALA A 457 -2.85 -3.77 28.39
N ALA A 458 -1.63 -3.25 28.51
CA ALA A 458 -0.58 -3.86 29.32
C ALA A 458 -0.90 -3.81 30.82
N GLU A 459 -1.60 -2.77 31.29
CA GLU A 459 -2.04 -2.64 32.69
C GLU A 459 -3.31 -3.45 32.96
N GLN A 460 -4.24 -3.43 32.03
CA GLN A 460 -5.56 -4.06 32.18
C GLN A 460 -5.85 -5.01 31.01
N THR A 461 -5.43 -6.25 31.16
CA THR A 461 -5.61 -7.29 30.12
C THR A 461 -7.08 -7.62 29.82
N SER A 462 -8.03 -7.24 30.67
CA SER A 462 -9.48 -7.35 30.40
C SER A 462 -9.92 -6.54 29.19
N LEU A 463 -9.21 -5.45 28.85
CA LEU A 463 -9.51 -4.60 27.69
C LEU A 463 -9.38 -5.33 26.36
N ILE A 464 -8.66 -6.46 26.33
CA ILE A 464 -8.52 -7.27 25.12
C ILE A 464 -9.89 -7.82 24.66
N SER A 465 -10.71 -8.32 25.59
CA SER A 465 -12.06 -8.81 25.27
C SER A 465 -12.98 -7.68 24.80
N TRP A 466 -12.81 -6.50 25.39
CA TRP A 466 -13.51 -5.29 24.96
C TRP A 466 -13.10 -4.90 23.53
N LEU A 467 -11.81 -4.87 23.22
CA LEU A 467 -11.28 -4.57 21.88
C LEU A 467 -11.77 -5.58 20.83
N ALA A 468 -11.84 -6.87 21.17
CA ALA A 468 -12.39 -7.88 20.27
C ALA A 468 -13.89 -7.63 19.98
N THR A 469 -14.69 -7.30 21.00
CA THR A 469 -16.12 -6.96 20.84
C THR A 469 -16.31 -5.68 20.03
N ARG A 470 -15.43 -4.70 20.22
CA ARG A 470 -15.43 -3.45 19.44
C ARG A 470 -15.04 -3.69 17.99
N LEU A 471 -14.04 -4.52 17.74
CA LEU A 471 -13.69 -4.94 16.39
C LEU A 471 -14.89 -5.58 15.69
N GLU A 472 -15.63 -6.46 16.36
CA GLU A 472 -16.84 -7.07 15.77
C GLU A 472 -17.87 -6.02 15.32
N THR A 473 -18.10 -5.02 16.16
CA THR A 473 -19.01 -3.91 15.85
C THR A 473 -18.50 -3.12 14.63
N ALA A 474 -17.20 -2.79 14.61
CA ALA A 474 -16.56 -2.08 13.50
C ALA A 474 -16.60 -2.88 12.19
N MET A 475 -16.40 -4.20 12.26
CA MET A 475 -16.46 -5.12 11.13
C MET A 475 -17.88 -5.33 10.59
N ALA A 476 -18.92 -5.07 11.40
CA ALA A 476 -20.31 -5.07 10.97
C ALA A 476 -20.73 -3.74 10.31
N GLY A 477 -20.02 -2.65 10.62
CA GLY A 477 -20.18 -1.34 9.99
C GLY A 477 -19.44 -1.23 8.64
N ASN A 478 -19.77 -0.18 7.88
CA ASN A 478 -19.13 0.12 6.60
C ASN A 478 -17.90 1.05 6.75
N ASP A 479 -17.69 1.65 7.91
CA ASP A 479 -16.64 2.65 8.15
C ASP A 479 -15.25 2.01 8.29
N TRP A 480 -14.42 2.16 7.25
CA TRP A 480 -13.08 1.56 7.22
C TRP A 480 -12.12 2.25 8.19
N GLU A 481 -12.38 3.51 8.53
CA GLU A 481 -11.66 4.32 9.50
C GLU A 481 -11.72 3.67 10.88
N GLU A 482 -12.91 3.22 11.28
CA GLU A 482 -13.16 2.55 12.56
C GLU A 482 -12.49 1.17 12.60
N ARG A 483 -12.63 0.38 11.53
CA ARG A 483 -11.95 -0.93 11.41
C ARG A 483 -10.44 -0.80 11.50
N ARG A 484 -9.87 0.20 10.82
CA ARG A 484 -8.42 0.44 10.75
C ARG A 484 -7.81 0.63 12.13
N ILE A 485 -8.34 1.57 12.90
CA ILE A 485 -7.79 1.92 14.21
C ILE A 485 -8.12 0.84 15.26
N ALA A 486 -9.28 0.18 15.19
CA ALA A 486 -9.62 -0.93 16.07
C ALA A 486 -8.64 -2.10 15.90
N LEU A 487 -8.30 -2.46 14.66
CA LEU A 487 -7.29 -3.49 14.39
C LEU A 487 -5.89 -3.05 14.81
N ALA A 488 -5.54 -1.78 14.64
CA ALA A 488 -4.24 -1.27 15.11
C ALA A 488 -4.10 -1.37 16.63
N PHE A 489 -5.15 -1.00 17.37
CA PHE A 489 -5.18 -1.15 18.83
C PHE A 489 -5.10 -2.62 19.23
N LEU A 490 -5.94 -3.47 18.62
CA LEU A 490 -5.93 -4.91 18.90
C LEU A 490 -4.56 -5.53 18.65
N ALA A 491 -3.92 -5.22 17.52
CA ALA A 491 -2.59 -5.74 17.17
C ALA A 491 -1.53 -5.32 18.20
N ALA A 492 -1.48 -4.03 18.58
CA ALA A 492 -0.51 -3.53 19.54
C ALA A 492 -0.75 -4.04 20.96
N SER A 493 -2.02 -4.20 21.37
CA SER A 493 -2.38 -4.84 22.63
C SER A 493 -2.01 -6.33 22.65
N ALA A 494 -2.20 -7.03 21.54
CA ALA A 494 -1.83 -8.45 21.41
C ALA A 494 -0.30 -8.66 21.49
N GLU A 495 0.50 -7.69 21.03
CA GLU A 495 1.95 -7.72 21.12
C GLU A 495 2.44 -7.75 22.59
N VAL A 496 1.87 -6.92 23.46
CA VAL A 496 2.28 -6.81 24.87
C VAL A 496 1.63 -7.85 25.78
N ALA A 497 0.46 -8.37 25.39
CA ALA A 497 -0.35 -9.24 26.24
C ALA A 497 -0.73 -10.54 25.53
N ALA A 498 0.18 -11.12 24.74
CA ALA A 498 -0.08 -12.29 23.90
C ALA A 498 -0.71 -13.49 24.66
N GLY A 499 -0.30 -13.72 25.91
CA GLY A 499 -0.88 -14.79 26.74
C GLY A 499 -2.34 -14.52 27.13
N ALA A 500 -2.68 -13.26 27.41
CA ALA A 500 -4.06 -12.85 27.68
C ALA A 500 -4.88 -12.80 26.37
N PHE A 501 -4.26 -12.42 25.25
CA PHE A 501 -4.88 -12.40 23.94
C PHE A 501 -5.44 -13.75 23.53
N ALA A 502 -4.64 -14.82 23.66
CA ALA A 502 -5.07 -16.17 23.34
C ALA A 502 -6.10 -16.76 24.33
N SER A 503 -6.13 -16.30 25.59
CA SER A 503 -6.98 -16.89 26.64
C SER A 503 -8.27 -16.12 26.93
N ARG A 504 -8.36 -14.84 26.53
CA ARG A 504 -9.51 -13.95 26.80
C ARG A 504 -10.37 -13.66 25.57
N THR A 505 -10.04 -14.27 24.45
CA THR A 505 -10.82 -14.18 23.21
C THR A 505 -11.31 -15.57 22.84
N ASP A 506 -12.38 -15.64 22.05
CA ASP A 506 -12.74 -16.85 21.32
C ASP A 506 -11.83 -16.91 20.08
N PRO A 507 -10.81 -17.79 20.05
CA PRO A 507 -9.78 -17.76 19.01
C PRO A 507 -10.36 -18.03 17.62
N ASP A 508 -11.33 -18.94 17.49
CA ASP A 508 -11.94 -19.32 16.20
C ASP A 508 -12.75 -18.16 15.62
N ARG A 509 -13.53 -17.52 16.49
CA ARG A 509 -14.32 -16.34 16.13
C ARG A 509 -13.43 -15.16 15.77
N LEU A 510 -12.36 -14.94 16.53
CA LEU A 510 -11.41 -13.86 16.27
C LEU A 510 -10.57 -14.11 15.01
N GLU A 511 -10.09 -15.33 14.79
CA GLU A 511 -9.40 -15.72 13.55
C GLU A 511 -10.30 -15.43 12.34
N SER A 512 -11.58 -15.81 12.40
CA SER A 512 -12.55 -15.56 11.32
C SER A 512 -12.75 -14.06 11.04
N LEU A 513 -12.75 -13.22 12.08
CA LEU A 513 -12.83 -11.76 11.94
C LEU A 513 -11.57 -11.19 11.29
N LEU A 514 -10.40 -11.65 11.73
CA LEU A 514 -9.10 -11.20 11.20
C LEU A 514 -8.91 -11.63 9.74
N ILE A 515 -9.28 -12.86 9.38
CA ILE A 515 -9.26 -13.36 7.99
C ILE A 515 -10.12 -12.47 7.09
N ARG A 516 -11.33 -12.13 7.52
CA ARG A 516 -12.19 -11.21 6.78
C ARG A 516 -11.58 -9.81 6.64
N ALA A 517 -10.90 -9.31 7.67
CA ALA A 517 -10.21 -8.03 7.60
C ALA A 517 -8.98 -8.04 6.67
N ILE A 518 -8.33 -9.20 6.47
CA ILE A 518 -7.24 -9.37 5.49
C ILE A 518 -7.74 -9.22 4.05
N ASP A 519 -9.04 -9.39 3.79
CA ASP A 519 -9.65 -9.18 2.47
C ASP A 519 -10.32 -7.78 2.35
N ASP A 520 -10.07 -6.85 3.29
CA ASP A 520 -10.68 -5.51 3.23
C ASP A 520 -10.17 -4.73 2.00
N ALA A 521 -11.08 -4.43 1.08
CA ALA A 521 -10.76 -3.76 -0.18
C ALA A 521 -10.52 -2.24 -0.03
N HIS A 522 -10.91 -1.64 1.09
CA HIS A 522 -10.90 -0.19 1.29
C HIS A 522 -9.61 0.32 1.94
N SER A 523 -8.92 -0.53 2.72
CA SER A 523 -7.74 -0.09 3.47
C SER A 523 -6.67 -1.16 3.61
N PHE A 524 -5.51 -0.92 2.98
CA PHE A 524 -4.32 -1.74 3.22
C PHE A 524 -3.85 -1.70 4.68
N SER A 525 -4.18 -0.64 5.43
CA SER A 525 -3.89 -0.56 6.86
C SER A 525 -4.76 -1.53 7.67
N VAL A 526 -6.05 -1.71 7.31
CA VAL A 526 -6.91 -2.75 7.91
C VAL A 526 -6.27 -4.12 7.71
N ARG A 527 -5.91 -4.46 6.47
CA ARG A 527 -5.30 -5.75 6.12
C ARG A 527 -4.00 -6.02 6.88
N ARG A 528 -3.09 -5.04 6.93
CA ARG A 528 -1.79 -5.20 7.60
C ARG A 528 -1.92 -5.34 9.13
N PHE A 529 -2.83 -4.60 9.77
CA PHE A 529 -3.04 -4.72 11.22
C PHE A 529 -3.74 -6.03 11.58
N ALA A 530 -4.63 -6.52 10.71
CA ALA A 530 -5.22 -7.85 10.87
C ALA A 530 -4.15 -8.95 10.84
N LEU A 531 -3.18 -8.90 9.92
CA LEU A 531 -2.04 -9.84 9.89
C LEU A 531 -1.19 -9.77 11.15
N LYS A 532 -0.89 -8.56 11.64
CA LYS A 532 -0.16 -8.38 12.90
C LYS A 532 -0.90 -9.03 14.07
N ALA A 533 -2.19 -8.72 14.24
CA ALA A 533 -3.01 -9.28 15.32
C ALA A 533 -3.10 -10.82 15.22
N LEU A 534 -3.28 -11.35 14.01
CA LEU A 534 -3.32 -12.78 13.74
C LEU A 534 -2.02 -13.47 14.13
N GLY A 535 -0.85 -12.88 13.81
CA GLY A 535 0.45 -13.41 14.25
C GLY A 535 0.52 -13.60 15.78
N HIS A 536 -0.21 -12.79 16.55
CA HIS A 536 -0.26 -12.88 18.01
C HIS A 536 -1.28 -13.89 18.56
N LEU A 537 -2.21 -14.43 17.75
CA LEU A 537 -3.02 -15.58 18.17
C LEU A 537 -2.15 -16.81 18.41
N ARG A 538 -1.00 -16.91 17.73
CA ARG A 538 -0.03 -18.03 17.77
C ARG A 538 -0.60 -19.39 17.34
N GLN A 539 -1.91 -19.47 17.13
CA GLN A 539 -2.70 -20.63 16.75
C GLN A 539 -3.47 -20.28 15.49
N VAL A 540 -3.40 -21.17 14.49
CA VAL A 540 -4.03 -20.94 13.19
C VAL A 540 -4.69 -22.20 12.67
N SER A 541 -5.81 -22.01 11.98
CA SER A 541 -6.55 -23.05 11.26
C SER A 541 -6.15 -23.08 9.77
N PRO A 542 -6.58 -24.10 8.99
CA PRO A 542 -6.37 -24.10 7.54
C PRO A 542 -7.01 -22.94 6.79
N ALA A 543 -7.98 -22.23 7.39
CA ALA A 543 -8.62 -21.08 6.78
C ALA A 543 -7.66 -19.91 6.53
N ILE A 544 -6.48 -19.90 7.18
CA ILE A 544 -5.52 -18.81 7.02
C ILE A 544 -4.72 -18.88 5.71
N VAL A 545 -4.58 -20.07 5.12
CA VAL A 545 -3.70 -20.27 3.96
C VAL A 545 -4.10 -19.39 2.77
N PRO A 546 -5.39 -19.30 2.38
CA PRO A 546 -5.82 -18.36 1.34
C PRO A 546 -5.53 -16.90 1.68
N ALA A 547 -5.70 -16.50 2.94
CA ALA A 547 -5.51 -15.11 3.38
C ALA A 547 -4.03 -14.69 3.33
N ILE A 548 -3.10 -15.55 3.76
CA ILE A 548 -1.65 -15.30 3.65
C ILE A 548 -1.26 -15.20 2.16
N ARG A 549 -1.71 -16.14 1.33
CA ARG A 549 -1.44 -16.12 -0.13
C ARG A 549 -1.93 -14.81 -0.77
N LEU A 550 -3.09 -14.31 -0.36
CA LEU A 550 -3.63 -13.03 -0.82
C LEU A 550 -2.74 -11.86 -0.39
N ALA A 551 -2.41 -11.79 0.90
CA ALA A 551 -1.59 -10.73 1.49
C ALA A 551 -0.18 -10.61 0.89
N LEU A 552 0.40 -11.73 0.46
CA LEU A 552 1.72 -11.77 -0.17
C LEU A 552 1.73 -11.25 -1.61
N ARG A 553 0.55 -11.13 -2.23
CA ARG A 553 0.37 -10.51 -3.55
C ARG A 553 -0.07 -9.05 -3.46
N ASP A 554 -0.12 -8.49 -2.24
CA ASP A 554 -0.61 -7.15 -1.94
C ASP A 554 0.52 -6.10 -2.02
N VAL A 555 0.34 -4.93 -1.40
CA VAL A 555 1.35 -3.85 -1.29
C VAL A 555 2.45 -4.19 -0.28
N SER A 556 3.63 -3.57 -0.39
CA SER A 556 4.83 -3.91 0.44
C SER A 556 4.55 -4.02 1.93
N LYS A 557 3.81 -3.06 2.49
CA LYS A 557 3.52 -3.02 3.93
C LYS A 557 2.68 -4.23 4.38
N VAL A 558 1.74 -4.68 3.56
CA VAL A 558 0.91 -5.86 3.85
C VAL A 558 1.75 -7.14 3.69
N GLN A 559 2.56 -7.24 2.63
CA GLN A 559 3.47 -8.38 2.43
C GLN A 559 4.45 -8.55 3.60
N ALA A 560 5.06 -7.46 4.05
CA ALA A 560 6.01 -7.46 5.16
C ALA A 560 5.35 -7.93 6.47
N ASP A 561 4.15 -7.43 6.78
CA ASP A 561 3.42 -7.85 7.98
C ASP A 561 2.89 -9.30 7.86
N ALA A 562 2.56 -9.77 6.66
CA ALA A 562 2.23 -11.17 6.41
C ALA A 562 3.42 -12.09 6.71
N LEU A 563 4.59 -11.80 6.13
CA LEU A 563 5.82 -12.55 6.38
C LEU A 563 6.20 -12.53 7.86
N GLN A 564 6.07 -11.38 8.52
CA GLN A 564 6.34 -11.27 9.95
C GLN A 564 5.35 -12.09 10.78
N SER A 565 4.05 -12.08 10.46
CA SER A 565 3.03 -12.83 11.21
C SER A 565 3.30 -14.34 11.19
N VAL A 566 3.80 -14.86 10.07
CA VAL A 566 4.12 -16.28 9.89
C VAL A 566 5.18 -16.75 10.90
N THR A 567 6.16 -15.90 11.18
CA THR A 567 7.23 -16.23 12.15
C THR A 567 6.73 -16.39 13.58
N ASN A 568 5.53 -15.89 13.88
CA ASN A 568 4.93 -15.92 15.22
C ASN A 568 4.00 -17.12 15.44
N PHE A 569 3.66 -17.90 14.41
CA PHE A 569 2.83 -19.09 14.57
C PHE A 569 3.57 -20.17 15.37
N ARG A 570 2.91 -20.71 16.40
CA ARG A 570 3.47 -21.72 17.32
C ARG A 570 2.66 -23.00 17.35
N ARG A 571 1.36 -22.92 17.10
CA ARG A 571 0.41 -24.03 17.12
C ARG A 571 -0.44 -24.00 15.87
N VAL A 572 -0.83 -25.18 15.42
CA VAL A 572 -1.77 -25.37 14.33
C VAL A 572 -2.94 -26.16 14.87
N GLU A 573 -4.15 -25.70 14.57
CA GLU A 573 -5.34 -26.51 14.75
C GLU A 573 -5.67 -27.32 13.51
N GLY A 574 -6.01 -28.59 13.74
CA GLY A 574 -6.22 -29.55 12.67
C GLY A 574 -4.95 -29.84 11.88
N ASP A 575 -5.11 -30.47 10.72
CA ASP A 575 -4.00 -30.72 9.80
C ASP A 575 -3.99 -29.65 8.70
N ILE A 576 -3.24 -28.57 8.94
CA ILE A 576 -3.00 -27.51 7.93
C ILE A 576 -1.98 -27.93 6.87
N THR A 577 -1.20 -28.98 7.16
CA THR A 577 -0.04 -29.39 6.37
C THR A 577 -0.42 -29.65 4.91
N PRO A 578 -1.51 -30.38 4.58
CA PRO A 578 -1.93 -30.59 3.20
C PRO A 578 -2.23 -29.28 2.46
N ALA A 579 -2.89 -28.32 3.11
CA ALA A 579 -3.22 -27.04 2.50
C ALA A 579 -1.98 -26.19 2.21
N LEU A 580 -0.99 -26.20 3.11
CA LEU A 580 0.30 -25.54 2.89
C LEU A 580 1.15 -26.25 1.85
N ILE A 581 1.18 -27.58 1.85
CA ILE A 581 1.89 -28.36 0.81
C ILE A 581 1.33 -28.02 -0.57
N GLU A 582 0.01 -27.92 -0.72
CA GLU A 582 -0.59 -27.50 -1.98
C GLU A 582 -0.23 -26.05 -2.33
N GLY A 583 -0.09 -25.18 -1.32
CA GLY A 583 0.37 -23.80 -1.49
C GLY A 583 1.80 -23.66 -2.03
N LEU A 584 2.67 -24.67 -1.91
CA LEU A 584 4.01 -24.66 -2.52
C LEU A 584 3.96 -24.61 -4.05
N LYS A 585 2.83 -25.03 -4.65
CA LYS A 585 2.58 -25.00 -6.10
C LYS A 585 1.93 -23.70 -6.58
N ASP A 586 1.74 -22.71 -5.70
CA ASP A 586 1.12 -21.44 -6.06
C ASP A 586 1.85 -20.78 -7.25
N GLU A 587 1.13 -20.24 -8.24
CA GLU A 587 1.71 -19.64 -9.45
C GLU A 587 2.63 -18.41 -9.18
N SER A 588 2.46 -17.73 -8.05
CA SER A 588 3.38 -16.68 -7.58
C SER A 588 4.54 -17.32 -6.81
N ALA A 589 5.76 -17.04 -7.25
CA ALA A 589 6.96 -17.57 -6.60
C ALA A 589 7.13 -17.01 -5.18
N ALA A 590 6.79 -15.73 -4.97
CA ALA A 590 6.75 -15.11 -3.66
C ALA A 590 5.72 -15.74 -2.72
N ALA A 591 4.52 -16.05 -3.22
CA ALA A 591 3.50 -16.73 -2.43
C ALA A 591 3.94 -18.14 -2.04
N ALA A 592 4.46 -18.92 -2.98
CA ALA A 592 5.01 -20.25 -2.71
C ALA A 592 6.18 -20.22 -1.73
N TYR A 593 7.10 -19.24 -1.86
CA TYR A 593 8.23 -19.07 -0.95
C TYR A 593 7.76 -18.78 0.48
N ALA A 594 6.77 -17.90 0.66
CA ALA A 594 6.26 -17.60 1.98
C ALA A 594 5.49 -18.77 2.60
N VAL A 595 4.75 -19.55 1.80
CA VAL A 595 4.16 -20.82 2.27
C VAL A 595 5.27 -21.76 2.77
N ALA A 596 6.41 -21.82 2.08
CA ALA A 596 7.56 -22.57 2.56
C ALA A 596 8.13 -22.02 3.87
N LEU A 597 8.11 -20.70 4.10
CA LEU A 597 8.48 -20.10 5.39
C LEU A 597 7.49 -20.48 6.51
N VAL A 598 6.20 -20.62 6.21
CA VAL A 598 5.22 -21.17 7.17
C VAL A 598 5.58 -22.60 7.52
N LEU A 599 5.83 -23.44 6.50
CA LEU A 599 6.24 -24.81 6.68
C LEU A 599 7.57 -24.93 7.44
N GLU A 600 8.52 -24.01 7.23
CA GLU A 600 9.76 -23.90 8.00
C GLU A 600 9.46 -23.64 9.48
N ALA A 601 8.63 -22.64 9.77
CA ALA A 601 8.26 -22.29 11.14
C ALA A 601 7.54 -23.45 11.85
N LEU A 602 6.62 -24.12 11.15
CA LEU A 602 5.92 -25.30 11.66
C LEU A 602 6.86 -26.48 11.87
N GLY A 603 7.71 -26.80 10.91
CA GLY A 603 8.66 -27.91 11.01
C GLY A 603 9.62 -27.75 12.20
N ARG A 604 9.94 -26.51 12.58
CA ARG A 604 10.78 -26.18 13.74
C ARG A 604 10.06 -26.13 15.08
N ALA A 605 8.73 -26.06 15.10
CA ALA A 605 7.99 -25.98 16.35
C ALA A 605 8.17 -27.29 17.16
N GLU A 606 8.38 -27.15 18.47
CA GLU A 606 8.54 -28.28 19.40
C GLU A 606 7.31 -29.19 19.43
N THR A 607 6.13 -28.62 19.16
CA THR A 607 4.84 -29.33 19.17
C THR A 607 4.58 -30.13 17.89
N THR A 608 5.41 -29.99 16.86
CA THR A 608 5.22 -30.66 15.57
C THR A 608 5.65 -32.12 15.67
N GLN A 609 4.72 -33.02 15.34
CA GLN A 609 4.97 -34.47 15.40
C GLN A 609 6.03 -34.90 14.38
N PRO A 610 6.85 -35.93 14.68
CA PRO A 610 7.90 -36.41 13.77
C PRO A 610 7.38 -36.74 12.37
N GLU A 611 6.20 -37.37 12.26
CA GLU A 611 5.57 -37.74 11.00
C GLU A 611 5.17 -36.51 10.19
N GLN A 612 4.62 -35.50 10.85
CA GLN A 612 4.27 -34.23 10.22
C GLN A 612 5.52 -33.48 9.74
N ARG A 613 6.58 -33.45 10.55
CA ARG A 613 7.87 -32.86 10.17
C ARG A 613 8.48 -33.57 8.96
N GLN A 614 8.40 -34.90 8.92
CA GLN A 614 8.85 -35.70 7.79
C GLN A 614 8.04 -35.38 6.53
N ALA A 615 6.71 -35.30 6.62
CA ALA A 615 5.85 -34.93 5.50
C ALA A 615 6.17 -33.53 4.95
N ILE A 616 6.49 -32.57 5.83
CA ILE A 616 6.94 -31.22 5.43
C ILE A 616 8.26 -31.30 4.64
N LEU A 617 9.25 -32.05 5.14
CA LEU A 617 10.55 -32.22 4.47
C LEU A 617 10.41 -32.90 3.11
N GLU A 618 9.59 -33.94 3.01
CA GLU A 618 9.31 -34.65 1.76
C GLU A 618 8.65 -33.73 0.74
N ALA A 619 7.62 -32.99 1.14
CA ALA A 619 6.93 -32.06 0.25
C ALA A 619 7.84 -30.93 -0.26
N LEU A 620 8.70 -30.38 0.61
CA LEU A 620 9.70 -29.39 0.20
C LEU A 620 10.70 -30.00 -0.79
N ALA A 621 11.20 -31.21 -0.52
CA ALA A 621 12.15 -31.90 -1.39
C ALA A 621 11.55 -32.24 -2.76
N ASP A 622 10.29 -32.67 -2.79
CA ASP A 622 9.56 -32.93 -4.03
C ASP A 622 9.32 -31.63 -4.81
N THR A 623 8.97 -30.54 -4.13
CA THR A 623 8.82 -29.22 -4.77
C THR A 623 10.14 -28.72 -5.36
N VAL A 624 11.28 -28.91 -4.67
CA VAL A 624 12.61 -28.56 -5.21
C VAL A 624 12.92 -29.32 -6.51
N ARG A 625 12.43 -30.55 -6.65
CA ARG A 625 12.60 -31.37 -7.86
C ARG A 625 11.62 -31.00 -8.97
N ASP A 626 10.52 -30.35 -8.63
CA ASP A 626 9.51 -29.93 -9.59
C ASP A 626 10.05 -28.78 -10.48
N PRO A 627 10.01 -28.91 -11.83
CA PRO A 627 10.43 -27.86 -12.75
C PRO A 627 9.74 -26.50 -12.54
N SER A 628 8.51 -26.48 -12.01
CA SER A 628 7.77 -25.24 -11.71
C SER A 628 8.43 -24.41 -10.60
N SER A 629 9.31 -25.00 -9.79
CA SER A 629 10.09 -24.28 -8.78
C SER A 629 11.30 -23.53 -9.35
N GLN A 630 11.61 -23.70 -10.65
CA GLN A 630 12.72 -23.03 -11.33
C GLN A 630 12.38 -21.60 -11.78
N ARG A 631 11.78 -20.83 -10.88
CA ARG A 631 11.33 -19.45 -11.08
C ARG A 631 11.90 -18.54 -10.01
N ASP A 632 12.14 -17.29 -10.38
CA ASP A 632 12.73 -16.30 -9.50
C ASP A 632 11.70 -15.72 -8.53
N VAL A 633 12.10 -15.58 -7.27
CA VAL A 633 11.32 -14.94 -6.21
C VAL A 633 11.67 -13.46 -6.14
N TYR A 634 10.65 -12.62 -6.27
CA TYR A 634 10.75 -11.17 -6.11
C TYR A 634 9.87 -10.71 -4.96
N ILE A 635 10.33 -9.71 -4.22
CA ILE A 635 9.52 -9.01 -3.21
C ILE A 635 9.54 -7.50 -3.48
N TRP A 636 8.51 -6.80 -3.03
CA TRP A 636 8.42 -5.35 -3.12
C TRP A 636 8.81 -4.73 -1.76
N GLU A 637 9.97 -4.06 -1.71
CA GLU A 637 10.55 -3.49 -0.49
C GLU A 637 11.06 -2.08 -0.80
N ASP A 638 10.67 -1.08 0.01
CA ASP A 638 11.09 0.32 -0.14
C ASP A 638 10.98 0.88 -1.57
N GLU A 639 9.83 0.62 -2.22
CA GLU A 639 9.55 1.03 -3.60
C GLU A 639 10.48 0.43 -4.67
N ALA A 640 11.23 -0.61 -4.30
CA ALA A 640 12.12 -1.35 -5.17
C ALA A 640 11.68 -2.82 -5.30
N ILE A 641 11.95 -3.37 -6.49
CA ILE A 641 11.84 -4.81 -6.73
C ILE A 641 13.13 -5.46 -6.27
N ARG A 642 13.05 -6.29 -5.23
CA ARG A 642 14.19 -7.04 -4.72
C ARG A 642 14.09 -8.49 -5.17
N HIS A 643 15.16 -8.98 -5.80
CA HIS A 643 15.32 -10.39 -6.16
C HIS A 643 15.93 -11.15 -4.98
N LEU A 644 15.28 -12.24 -4.55
CA LEU A 644 15.76 -13.09 -3.45
C LEU A 644 16.55 -14.31 -3.94
N GLY A 645 16.38 -14.70 -5.21
CA GLY A 645 16.93 -15.92 -5.79
C GLY A 645 15.87 -16.78 -6.44
N ARG A 646 16.23 -17.98 -6.88
CA ARG A 646 15.27 -18.96 -7.40
C ARG A 646 14.56 -19.70 -6.27
N LEU A 647 13.28 -20.03 -6.48
CA LEU A 647 12.45 -20.70 -5.48
C LEU A 647 13.06 -22.04 -5.06
N ASP A 648 13.45 -22.91 -5.99
CA ASP A 648 14.13 -24.19 -5.69
C ASP A 648 15.35 -24.06 -4.75
N GLN A 649 16.19 -23.05 -4.98
CA GLN A 649 17.36 -22.77 -4.14
C GLN A 649 16.95 -22.30 -2.73
N LEU A 650 15.93 -21.46 -2.65
CA LEU A 650 15.40 -20.95 -1.37
C LEU A 650 14.73 -22.09 -0.57
N LEU A 651 13.97 -22.97 -1.23
CA LEU A 651 13.38 -24.15 -0.62
C LEU A 651 14.46 -25.13 -0.12
N HIS A 652 15.52 -25.34 -0.89
CA HIS A 652 16.65 -26.15 -0.44
C HIS A 652 17.30 -25.58 0.84
N GLN A 653 17.47 -24.25 0.93
CA GLN A 653 17.97 -23.62 2.15
C GLN A 653 17.04 -23.88 3.35
N ILE A 654 15.72 -23.87 3.15
CA ILE A 654 14.73 -24.21 4.17
C ILE A 654 14.88 -25.68 4.63
N ILE A 655 15.07 -26.62 3.70
CA ILE A 655 15.29 -28.03 4.01
C ILE A 655 16.53 -28.22 4.89
N VAL A 656 17.67 -27.59 4.52
CA VAL A 656 18.91 -27.65 5.31
C VAL A 656 18.68 -27.12 6.73
N LYS A 657 18.03 -25.97 6.83
CA LYS A 657 17.65 -25.31 8.07
C LYS A 657 16.73 -26.15 8.98
N LEU A 658 15.87 -26.97 8.40
CA LEU A 658 15.00 -27.91 9.12
C LEU A 658 15.78 -29.15 9.58
N ALA A 659 16.67 -29.68 8.73
CA ALA A 659 17.50 -30.83 9.04
C ALA A 659 18.53 -30.56 10.16
N GLU A 660 19.13 -29.37 10.18
CA GLU A 660 20.06 -28.95 11.23
C GLU A 660 19.39 -28.87 12.61
N GLY A 661 18.10 -28.48 12.65
CA GLY A 661 17.30 -28.45 13.88
C GLY A 661 16.91 -29.81 14.44
N ILE A 662 17.16 -30.92 13.71
CA ILE A 662 16.89 -32.30 14.16
C ILE A 662 18.11 -32.90 14.89
N SER A 663 19.29 -32.28 14.75
CA SER A 663 20.57 -32.83 15.24
C SER A 663 21.02 -32.29 16.60
N GLY A 664 20.20 -31.48 17.28
CA GLY A 664 20.43 -30.97 18.64
C GLY A 664 19.25 -31.31 19.53
#